data_AF-A0A3N7CL98-F1
#
_entry.id   AF-A0A3N7CL98-F1
#
_cell.length_a   1.000
_cell.length_b   1.000
_cell.length_c   1.000
_cell.angle_alpha   90.00
_cell.angle_beta   90.00
_cell.angle_gamma   90.00
#
_symmetry.space_group_name_H-M   'P 1'
#
loop_
_entity.id
_entity.type
_entity.pdbx_description
1 polymer ?
#
loop_
_entity_poly.entity_id
_entity_poly.type
_entity_poly.pdbx_seq_one_letter_code
_entity_poly.pdbx_strand_id
1 'polypeptide(L)'
;MKMYKIFLRAILFTVVLSQSINTAQAQNGDQILDGIGETGMIARYVLDGNVKDWSRNNLHAKFQGTEATFINDSRFGKVLSLSGKHNSFVTIPGEALTAIESLSISGWIYLRSQQPGQHFFDFGKDISKHFFAAPVGTNSGEGYQASITTGKGNNNEAVSPAITLNKWVHLAIVIDIPSKSMLAYVDGAAVAETKNIPMELSTIFGQQPGERLLYIGKSFLPGAPYLDALIHDFRIYRVPLSKRQIAGIYNNSQSGANQSSVNTTGKPEDDLPHFSKTEAQLYNSYLIQVSDTEVETTIGNLPRLPAYVKGTYEKGKTGPKVRVLWPSPTDNTAVLQPGSYTVTGHVAGTDFQPKAFITIKESKKSTTPASKLQAFDLDQVILKTDAHGHETKFIENRDKFIKTLATTDPNSFLYMFRHAFGRKQPEGAQPLGVWDSQDTKLRGHATGHYLTAIAQAYAGTGYDKVLQANFSKKMEYMVNTLYELSQLSGKPKKTGDTYVYDPIAVPHGPGKSDFDSDLTDSGIRTDYWNWGKGFISAYPPDQFIMLENGARYGGQKNQVWAPYYTLHKILAGLMDVYEVSGNKKALEVATGMGDWVYARLSQLPTETRIRMWNTYIAGEFGGMNEVMARLYRITGKPNYLKTAQLFDNIKVFFGDTAHSQGLAKNVDNFRGLHANQHIPQIVGSIEMYSVSKNPEYYKIADNFWYKTVNDYMYSIGGVAGARNPANAECFISQPATLYENGFSEGGQNETCATYNMLKLTSDLFLFDQRAELMDYYERGLYNHILASVAENSPANTYHVPLRPGSIKQFGNADMTGFTCCNGTAIESSTKMQNSIYFKSKDNQALYVNLYIPSTLKWAERNVVLEQTTNFPKEDQTSLKIKGAGKFDLNVRVPGWATKGFFVTINGVAQKLQAEPGSYLKISRKWKDGDIIELKMPFQFHLDPVMDQQNIASLFYGPILLAAQEPEARKEWRKVTLDPEDIGKSIKGDPKQLEFRIDDVVFKPFYETYGRHSVYLDVKLK
;
A
#
# COMPACT_ATOMS: atom_id res chain seq x y z
N MET A 1 -25.65 -12.33 -61.83
CA MET A 1 -24.60 -12.48 -60.78
C MET A 1 -24.23 -11.14 -60.12
N LYS A 2 -25.19 -10.43 -59.51
CA LYS A 2 -24.95 -9.12 -58.85
C LYS A 2 -25.53 -8.99 -57.43
N MET A 3 -25.95 -10.09 -56.78
CA MET A 3 -26.48 -10.06 -55.41
C MET A 3 -25.57 -10.70 -54.35
N TYR A 4 -24.47 -11.35 -54.72
CA TYR A 4 -23.60 -12.03 -53.75
C TYR A 4 -22.43 -11.20 -53.20
N LYS A 5 -22.20 -9.98 -53.71
CA LYS A 5 -21.10 -9.09 -53.28
C LYS A 5 -21.51 -8.01 -52.27
N ILE A 6 -22.80 -7.82 -52.02
CA ILE A 6 -23.31 -6.82 -51.06
C ILE A 6 -23.50 -7.44 -49.67
N PHE A 7 -23.89 -8.71 -49.58
CA PHE A 7 -24.05 -9.41 -48.29
C PHE A 7 -22.71 -9.70 -47.58
N LEU A 8 -21.63 -9.97 -48.33
CA LEU A 8 -20.30 -10.19 -47.74
C LEU A 8 -19.61 -8.90 -47.26
N ARG A 9 -20.04 -7.72 -47.76
CA ARG A 9 -19.50 -6.43 -47.29
C ARG A 9 -20.25 -5.89 -46.05
N ALA A 10 -21.51 -6.29 -45.85
CA ALA A 10 -22.25 -5.97 -44.63
C ALA A 10 -21.78 -6.77 -43.41
N ILE A 11 -21.28 -8.01 -43.59
CA ILE A 11 -20.75 -8.84 -42.50
C ILE A 11 -19.28 -8.50 -42.17
N LEU A 12 -18.52 -7.93 -43.12
CA LEU A 12 -17.16 -7.43 -42.83
C LEU A 12 -17.14 -6.01 -42.21
N PHE A 13 -18.24 -5.26 -42.25
CA PHE A 13 -18.31 -3.91 -41.65
C PHE A 13 -18.83 -3.89 -40.21
N THR A 14 -19.46 -4.98 -39.73
CA THR A 14 -19.85 -5.15 -38.32
C THR A 14 -18.80 -5.88 -37.47
N VAL A 15 -17.76 -6.44 -38.08
CA VAL A 15 -16.61 -7.07 -37.36
C VAL A 15 -15.43 -6.10 -37.16
N VAL A 16 -15.48 -4.90 -37.74
CA VAL A 16 -14.43 -3.86 -37.59
C VAL A 16 -14.80 -2.78 -36.56
N LEU A 17 -15.98 -2.85 -35.94
CA LEU A 17 -16.37 -2.02 -34.78
C LEU A 17 -16.30 -2.78 -33.45
N SER A 18 -15.87 -4.04 -33.44
CA SER A 18 -15.32 -4.69 -32.24
C SER A 18 -13.81 -4.44 -32.19
N GLN A 19 -13.39 -3.17 -32.20
CA GLN A 19 -12.06 -2.83 -31.73
C GLN A 19 -12.03 -3.19 -30.25
N SER A 20 -11.38 -4.32 -29.94
CA SER A 20 -10.44 -4.44 -28.84
C SER A 20 -10.80 -3.61 -27.61
N ILE A 21 -11.96 -3.88 -27.01
CA ILE A 21 -12.11 -3.67 -25.58
C ILE A 21 -11.40 -4.87 -24.95
N ASN A 22 -10.07 -4.85 -24.94
CA ASN A 22 -9.31 -5.58 -23.93
C ASN A 22 -9.64 -4.89 -22.60
N THR A 23 -10.85 -5.13 -22.08
CA THR A 23 -11.14 -4.88 -20.67
C THR A 23 -10.10 -5.69 -19.93
N ALA A 24 -9.17 -5.02 -19.25
CA ALA A 24 -8.33 -5.67 -18.26
C ALA A 24 -9.28 -6.47 -17.36
N GLN A 25 -9.26 -7.80 -17.48
CA GLN A 25 -10.01 -8.65 -16.56
C GLN A 25 -9.45 -8.34 -15.18
N ALA A 26 -10.29 -7.79 -14.30
CA ALA A 26 -9.88 -7.54 -12.94
C ALA A 26 -9.30 -8.84 -12.35
N GLN A 27 -8.26 -8.68 -11.55
CA GLN A 27 -7.74 -9.77 -10.76
C GLN A 27 -8.86 -10.23 -9.80
N ASN A 28 -9.31 -11.48 -9.94
CA ASN A 28 -10.46 -12.01 -9.20
C ASN A 28 -10.01 -12.67 -7.88
N GLY A 29 -10.61 -12.24 -6.77
CA GLY A 29 -10.55 -12.87 -5.45
C GLY A 29 -11.96 -13.05 -4.87
N ASP A 30 -12.14 -13.96 -3.92
CA ASP A 30 -13.45 -14.29 -3.34
C ASP A 30 -14.16 -13.09 -2.69
N GLN A 31 -13.41 -12.10 -2.22
CA GLN A 31 -13.94 -10.89 -1.57
C GLN A 31 -14.37 -9.81 -2.58
N ILE A 32 -14.00 -9.93 -3.86
CA ILE A 32 -14.26 -8.93 -4.92
C ILE A 32 -15.63 -9.18 -5.61
N LEU A 33 -16.32 -10.27 -5.29
CA LEU A 33 -17.56 -10.70 -5.96
C LEU A 33 -18.69 -9.64 -5.91
N ASP A 34 -18.71 -8.79 -4.89
CA ASP A 34 -19.76 -7.78 -4.71
C ASP A 34 -19.41 -6.41 -5.31
N GLY A 35 -18.26 -6.29 -6.01
CA GLY A 35 -17.78 -4.99 -6.51
C GLY A 35 -17.35 -4.04 -5.38
N ILE A 36 -17.01 -4.61 -4.22
CA ILE A 36 -16.49 -3.90 -3.04
C ILE A 36 -15.03 -4.34 -2.90
N GLY A 37 -14.11 -3.38 -2.81
CA GLY A 37 -12.70 -3.68 -2.60
C GLY A 37 -12.47 -4.36 -1.25
N GLU A 38 -11.48 -5.24 -1.19
CA GLU A 38 -11.19 -6.07 0.00
C GLU A 38 -10.93 -5.25 1.26
N THR A 39 -10.29 -4.08 1.11
CA THR A 39 -10.00 -3.13 2.20
C THR A 39 -11.26 -2.51 2.81
N GLY A 40 -12.36 -2.44 2.04
CA GLY A 40 -13.64 -1.90 2.49
C GLY A 40 -14.35 -2.79 3.50
N MET A 41 -14.08 -4.11 3.48
CA MET A 41 -14.67 -5.07 4.40
C MET A 41 -13.87 -5.16 5.71
N ILE A 42 -14.56 -4.97 6.84
CA ILE A 42 -13.99 -5.11 8.18
C ILE A 42 -14.10 -6.56 8.64
N ALA A 43 -15.31 -7.12 8.59
CA ALA A 43 -15.60 -8.46 9.06
C ALA A 43 -16.81 -9.04 8.31
N ARG A 44 -16.82 -10.37 8.13
CA ARG A 44 -17.92 -11.12 7.53
C ARG A 44 -18.14 -12.42 8.29
N TYR A 45 -19.32 -12.59 8.86
CA TYR A 45 -19.74 -13.80 9.55
C TYR A 45 -20.81 -14.50 8.71
N VAL A 46 -20.41 -15.56 8.00
CA VAL A 46 -21.36 -16.34 7.18
C VAL A 46 -22.42 -17.02 8.07
N LEU A 47 -22.02 -17.42 9.29
CA LEU A 47 -22.89 -18.08 10.28
C LEU A 47 -23.45 -19.42 9.78
N ASP A 48 -22.59 -20.22 9.16
CA ASP A 48 -22.87 -21.52 8.52
C ASP A 48 -22.48 -22.73 9.39
N GLY A 49 -22.46 -22.56 10.72
CA GLY A 49 -22.02 -23.57 11.68
C GLY A 49 -20.92 -23.10 12.62
N ASN A 50 -20.42 -21.88 12.45
CA ASN A 50 -19.45 -21.23 13.34
C ASN A 50 -19.64 -19.70 13.32
N VAL A 51 -18.93 -18.99 14.21
CA VAL A 51 -18.92 -17.51 14.32
C VAL A 51 -17.58 -16.91 13.90
N LYS A 52 -16.85 -17.59 13.00
CA LYS A 52 -15.58 -17.09 12.49
C LYS A 52 -15.81 -15.93 11.52
N ASP A 53 -14.95 -14.93 11.63
CA ASP A 53 -14.78 -13.90 10.63
C ASP A 53 -14.07 -14.49 9.40
N TRP A 54 -14.69 -14.36 8.23
CA TRP A 54 -14.19 -14.78 6.92
C TRP A 54 -13.41 -13.68 6.19
N SER A 55 -13.35 -12.47 6.74
CA SER A 55 -12.52 -11.41 6.21
C SER A 55 -11.03 -11.70 6.43
N ARG A 56 -10.17 -10.92 5.79
CA ARG A 56 -8.72 -10.99 6.01
C ARG A 56 -8.28 -10.51 7.41
N ASN A 57 -9.16 -9.88 8.19
CA ASN A 57 -8.82 -9.27 9.48
C ASN A 57 -8.95 -10.21 10.68
N ASN A 58 -9.62 -11.37 10.49
CA ASN A 58 -9.71 -12.45 11.47
C ASN A 58 -10.34 -12.06 12.81
N LEU A 59 -11.32 -11.16 12.80
CA LEU A 59 -12.00 -10.64 13.99
C LEU A 59 -13.10 -11.59 14.48
N HIS A 60 -12.74 -12.80 14.91
CA HIS A 60 -13.72 -13.84 15.27
C HIS A 60 -14.69 -13.41 16.39
N ALA A 61 -15.97 -13.67 16.17
CA ALA A 61 -17.00 -13.41 17.17
C ALA A 61 -17.07 -14.55 18.21
N LYS A 62 -17.80 -14.31 19.31
CA LYS A 62 -17.98 -15.28 20.41
C LYS A 62 -19.46 -15.45 20.73
N PHE A 63 -19.84 -16.68 21.06
CA PHE A 63 -21.15 -16.97 21.64
C PHE A 63 -21.24 -16.50 23.07
N GLN A 64 -22.44 -16.09 23.47
CA GLN A 64 -22.77 -15.85 24.86
C GLN A 64 -24.03 -16.64 25.21
N GLY A 65 -23.86 -17.74 25.96
CA GLY A 65 -24.91 -18.66 26.42
C GLY A 65 -25.05 -19.97 25.63
N THR A 66 -25.93 -20.86 26.09
CA THR A 66 -26.12 -22.23 25.55
C THR A 66 -27.29 -22.36 24.58
N GLU A 67 -28.12 -21.32 24.44
CA GLU A 67 -29.37 -21.37 23.65
C GLU A 67 -29.21 -20.82 22.23
N ALA A 68 -28.04 -20.26 21.87
CA ALA A 68 -27.69 -19.94 20.49
C ALA A 68 -27.18 -21.21 19.78
N THR A 69 -27.85 -21.64 18.71
CA THR A 69 -27.57 -22.91 18.03
C THR A 69 -27.53 -22.74 16.52
N PHE A 70 -26.95 -23.70 15.80
CA PHE A 70 -27.04 -23.76 14.34
C PHE A 70 -28.11 -24.78 13.93
N ILE A 71 -28.99 -24.38 13.03
CA ILE A 71 -30.03 -25.26 12.46
C ILE A 71 -29.88 -25.32 10.93
N ASN A 72 -30.48 -26.34 10.32
CA ASN A 72 -30.60 -26.43 8.87
C ASN A 72 -31.82 -25.61 8.40
N ASP A 73 -31.60 -24.73 7.45
CA ASP A 73 -32.54 -23.90 6.74
C ASP A 73 -32.53 -24.29 5.26
N SER A 74 -33.71 -24.22 4.62
CA SER A 74 -33.89 -24.68 3.24
C SER A 74 -33.22 -23.77 2.20
N ARG A 75 -32.94 -22.51 2.54
CA ARG A 75 -32.37 -21.52 1.63
C ARG A 75 -30.85 -21.41 1.80
N PHE A 76 -30.36 -21.31 3.02
CA PHE A 76 -28.95 -21.03 3.30
C PHE A 76 -28.16 -22.22 3.87
N GLY A 77 -28.79 -23.39 4.01
CA GLY A 77 -28.15 -24.54 4.65
C GLY A 77 -28.04 -24.28 6.15
N LYS A 78 -26.84 -24.29 6.73
CA LYS A 78 -26.69 -23.99 8.16
C LYS A 78 -26.81 -22.49 8.43
N VAL A 79 -27.60 -22.12 9.43
CA VAL A 79 -27.80 -20.73 9.87
C VAL A 79 -27.79 -20.61 11.40
N LEU A 80 -27.46 -19.44 11.92
CA LEU A 80 -27.55 -19.15 13.35
C LEU A 80 -29.02 -18.97 13.76
N SER A 81 -29.46 -19.68 14.79
CA SER A 81 -30.78 -19.54 15.41
C SER A 81 -30.63 -18.93 16.81
N LEU A 82 -31.20 -17.74 17.01
CA LEU A 82 -31.34 -17.08 18.30
C LEU A 82 -32.78 -17.25 18.80
N SER A 83 -32.95 -17.73 20.04
CA SER A 83 -34.24 -18.21 20.54
C SER A 83 -35.10 -17.15 21.25
N GLY A 84 -34.64 -15.90 21.31
CA GLY A 84 -35.27 -14.84 22.11
C GLY A 84 -35.14 -15.01 23.63
N LYS A 85 -34.52 -16.09 24.12
CA LYS A 85 -34.25 -16.33 25.55
C LYS A 85 -33.00 -15.61 26.03
N HIS A 86 -32.87 -15.47 27.35
CA HIS A 86 -31.71 -14.88 28.01
C HIS A 86 -30.41 -15.59 27.59
N ASN A 87 -29.35 -14.83 27.32
CA ASN A 87 -28.08 -15.31 26.77
C ASN A 87 -28.23 -16.10 25.46
N SER A 88 -29.00 -15.59 24.50
CA SER A 88 -29.00 -16.08 23.12
C SER A 88 -28.55 -14.95 22.19
N PHE A 89 -27.24 -14.69 22.14
CA PHE A 89 -26.65 -13.60 21.33
C PHE A 89 -25.16 -13.84 21.01
N VAL A 90 -24.61 -13.00 20.12
CA VAL A 90 -23.21 -13.06 19.69
C VAL A 90 -22.50 -11.73 20.01
N THR A 91 -21.23 -11.81 20.42
CA THR A 91 -20.36 -10.64 20.66
C THR A 91 -19.24 -10.59 19.63
N ILE A 92 -18.98 -9.41 19.08
CA ILE A 92 -17.88 -9.13 18.14
C ILE A 92 -16.73 -8.41 18.87
N PRO A 93 -15.44 -8.65 18.53
CA PRO A 93 -14.33 -7.89 19.08
C PRO A 93 -14.44 -6.38 18.79
N GLY A 94 -14.19 -5.53 19.80
CA GLY A 94 -14.30 -4.07 19.69
C GLY A 94 -13.35 -3.45 18.66
N GLU A 95 -12.30 -4.18 18.27
CA GLU A 95 -11.35 -3.82 17.22
C GLU A 95 -12.03 -3.60 15.87
N ALA A 96 -13.19 -4.25 15.61
CA ALA A 96 -13.94 -4.13 14.37
C ALA A 96 -14.34 -2.68 14.04
N LEU A 97 -14.58 -1.83 15.03
CA LEU A 97 -14.96 -0.42 14.80
C LEU A 97 -13.82 0.56 15.15
N THR A 98 -12.56 0.14 15.01
CA THR A 98 -11.42 1.00 15.27
C THR A 98 -11.17 1.99 14.14
N ALA A 99 -11.09 3.27 14.52
CA ALA A 99 -10.71 4.38 13.66
C ALA A 99 -11.58 4.54 12.40
N ILE A 100 -12.82 4.07 12.39
CA ILE A 100 -13.71 4.20 11.24
C ILE A 100 -14.27 5.62 11.11
N GLU A 101 -14.34 6.09 9.87
CA GLU A 101 -15.00 7.36 9.53
C GLU A 101 -16.47 7.10 9.21
N SER A 102 -16.75 6.24 8.23
CA SER A 102 -18.10 5.82 7.83
C SER A 102 -18.28 4.32 8.09
N LEU A 103 -19.53 3.86 8.11
CA LEU A 103 -19.87 2.50 8.50
C LEU A 103 -21.03 1.97 7.67
N SER A 104 -20.91 0.76 7.13
CA SER A 104 -22.07 0.01 6.65
C SER A 104 -22.16 -1.35 7.33
N ILE A 105 -23.37 -1.76 7.69
CA ILE A 105 -23.66 -3.09 8.24
C ILE A 105 -24.75 -3.72 7.39
N SER A 106 -24.59 -5.00 7.04
CA SER A 106 -25.63 -5.75 6.32
C SER A 106 -25.77 -7.18 6.86
N GLY A 107 -26.93 -7.79 6.66
CA GLY A 107 -27.11 -9.20 6.97
C GLY A 107 -28.52 -9.71 6.67
N TRP A 108 -28.65 -11.03 6.60
CA TRP A 108 -29.93 -11.69 6.43
C TRP A 108 -30.56 -12.00 7.78
N ILE A 109 -31.86 -11.73 7.89
CA ILE A 109 -32.66 -12.04 9.07
C ILE A 109 -33.95 -12.76 8.68
N TYR A 110 -34.30 -13.82 9.42
CA TYR A 110 -35.61 -14.45 9.42
C TYR A 110 -36.25 -14.20 10.78
N LEU A 111 -37.09 -13.18 10.90
CA LEU A 111 -37.69 -12.79 12.16
C LEU A 111 -38.85 -13.73 12.53
N ARG A 112 -38.89 -14.22 13.77
CA ARG A 112 -39.93 -15.16 14.26
C ARG A 112 -40.91 -14.54 15.26
N SER A 113 -40.57 -13.40 15.85
CA SER A 113 -41.42 -12.68 16.81
C SER A 113 -41.62 -11.21 16.42
N GLN A 114 -42.85 -10.70 16.53
CA GLN A 114 -43.18 -9.27 16.37
C GLN A 114 -43.02 -8.46 17.68
N GLN A 115 -42.45 -9.05 18.73
CA GLN A 115 -42.26 -8.34 20.00
C GLN A 115 -41.36 -7.08 19.80
N PRO A 116 -41.84 -5.87 20.17
CA PRO A 116 -41.02 -4.66 20.10
C PRO A 116 -39.79 -4.70 21.00
N GLY A 117 -38.73 -3.97 20.63
CA GLY A 117 -37.49 -3.85 21.41
C GLY A 117 -36.44 -4.92 21.11
N GLN A 118 -36.70 -5.85 20.18
CA GLN A 118 -35.69 -6.80 19.70
C GLN A 118 -34.71 -6.08 18.76
N HIS A 119 -33.40 -6.19 19.04
CA HIS A 119 -32.37 -5.57 18.21
C HIS A 119 -31.68 -6.63 17.33
N PHE A 120 -31.60 -6.37 16.01
CA PHE A 120 -30.80 -7.16 15.08
C PHE A 120 -29.31 -7.07 15.44
N PHE A 121 -28.83 -5.85 15.69
CA PHE A 121 -27.57 -5.57 16.36
C PHE A 121 -27.70 -4.33 17.23
N ASP A 122 -26.81 -4.21 18.21
CA ASP A 122 -26.67 -3.03 19.05
C ASP A 122 -25.19 -2.80 19.41
N PHE A 123 -24.59 -1.75 18.84
CA PHE A 123 -23.16 -1.46 18.88
C PHE A 123 -22.91 -0.12 19.57
N GLY A 124 -22.04 -0.07 20.56
CA GLY A 124 -21.84 1.16 21.33
C GLY A 124 -20.94 0.97 22.54
N LYS A 125 -20.99 1.95 23.43
CA LYS A 125 -20.35 1.90 24.75
C LYS A 125 -21.34 1.50 25.83
N ASP A 126 -22.54 2.09 25.78
CA ASP A 126 -23.61 1.91 26.74
C ASP A 126 -24.95 2.42 26.15
N ILE A 127 -26.02 2.34 26.93
CA ILE A 127 -27.38 2.81 26.55
C ILE A 127 -27.44 4.28 26.09
N SER A 128 -26.51 5.14 26.52
CA SER A 128 -26.49 6.54 26.13
C SER A 128 -25.70 6.80 24.84
N LYS A 129 -24.90 5.84 24.39
CA LYS A 129 -23.99 5.96 23.24
C LYS A 129 -23.94 4.66 22.48
N HIS A 130 -24.89 4.49 21.57
CA HIS A 130 -25.02 3.28 20.77
C HIS A 130 -25.73 3.54 19.45
N PHE A 131 -25.55 2.58 18.54
CA PHE A 131 -26.13 2.53 17.21
C PHE A 131 -26.75 1.13 17.04
N PHE A 132 -28.04 1.08 16.73
CA PHE A 132 -28.78 -0.16 16.66
C PHE A 132 -29.75 -0.23 15.48
N ALA A 133 -30.18 -1.45 15.19
CA ALA A 133 -31.23 -1.76 14.24
C ALA A 133 -32.31 -2.62 14.91
N ALA A 134 -33.56 -2.15 14.95
CA ALA A 134 -34.70 -2.86 15.52
C ALA A 134 -35.69 -3.24 14.40
N PRO A 135 -35.85 -4.53 14.04
CA PRO A 135 -36.66 -4.97 12.89
C PRO A 135 -38.15 -4.57 12.91
N VAL A 136 -38.71 -4.37 14.11
CA VAL A 136 -40.12 -4.03 14.36
C VAL A 136 -40.29 -2.80 15.26
N GLY A 137 -39.19 -2.14 15.59
CA GLY A 137 -39.17 -0.93 16.41
C GLY A 137 -38.90 -1.21 17.88
N THR A 138 -39.03 -0.17 18.69
CA THR A 138 -38.79 -0.15 20.14
C THR A 138 -40.08 0.11 20.89
N ASN A 139 -40.06 0.08 22.22
CA ASN A 139 -41.22 0.45 23.03
C ASN A 139 -41.65 1.92 22.85
N SER A 140 -40.80 2.75 22.24
CA SER A 140 -41.03 4.18 21.99
C SER A 140 -41.36 4.52 20.52
N GLY A 141 -41.30 3.56 19.60
CA GLY A 141 -41.54 3.81 18.17
C GLY A 141 -41.72 2.52 17.37
N GLU A 142 -42.68 2.51 16.45
CA GLU A 142 -43.03 1.34 15.63
C GLU A 142 -42.28 1.32 14.29
N GLY A 143 -42.13 0.13 13.70
CA GLY A 143 -41.54 -0.06 12.36
C GLY A 143 -40.06 -0.43 12.38
N TYR A 144 -39.48 -0.76 11.22
CA TYR A 144 -38.04 -1.02 11.14
C TYR A 144 -37.28 0.27 11.42
N GLN A 145 -36.50 0.27 12.51
CA GLN A 145 -35.82 1.45 13.04
C GLN A 145 -34.31 1.23 13.04
N ALA A 146 -33.58 2.14 12.37
CA ALA A 146 -32.14 2.33 12.58
C ALA A 146 -31.94 3.61 13.38
N SER A 147 -31.22 3.57 14.50
CA SER A 147 -31.08 4.74 15.38
C SER A 147 -29.66 4.89 15.94
N ILE A 148 -29.18 6.13 15.97
CA ILE A 148 -27.94 6.55 16.62
C ILE A 148 -28.29 7.43 17.82
N THR A 149 -27.86 7.01 19.02
CA THR A 149 -28.03 7.75 20.27
C THR A 149 -26.71 8.39 20.70
N THR A 150 -26.71 9.70 20.99
CA THR A 150 -25.52 10.47 21.44
C THR A 150 -25.77 11.26 22.73
N GLY A 151 -26.26 10.59 23.77
CA GLY A 151 -26.60 11.16 25.07
C GLY A 151 -28.09 11.05 25.39
N LYS A 152 -28.52 11.62 26.52
CA LYS A 152 -29.93 11.55 26.94
C LYS A 152 -30.80 12.45 26.05
N GLY A 153 -31.50 11.84 25.08
CA GLY A 153 -32.55 12.49 24.29
C GLY A 153 -32.18 12.94 22.88
N ASN A 154 -30.93 12.73 22.44
CA ASN A 154 -30.52 13.00 21.05
C ASN A 154 -30.46 11.69 20.26
N ASN A 155 -31.52 11.42 19.50
CA ASN A 155 -31.61 10.27 18.60
C ASN A 155 -31.72 10.73 17.16
N ASN A 156 -30.89 10.17 16.27
CA ASN A 156 -31.08 10.28 14.83
C ASN A 156 -31.64 8.97 14.32
N GLU A 157 -32.88 9.00 13.81
CA GLU A 157 -33.63 7.79 13.49
C GLU A 157 -34.03 7.76 12.01
N ALA A 158 -33.82 6.61 11.37
CA ALA A 158 -34.37 6.27 10.07
C ALA A 158 -35.41 5.17 10.28
N VAL A 159 -36.68 5.48 10.04
CA VAL A 159 -37.82 4.60 10.32
C VAL A 159 -38.58 4.27 9.04
N SER A 160 -38.88 2.99 8.84
CA SER A 160 -39.75 2.49 7.76
C SER A 160 -40.78 1.51 8.32
N PRO A 161 -41.73 0.99 7.52
CA PRO A 161 -42.57 -0.12 7.96
C PRO A 161 -41.75 -1.31 8.49
N ALA A 162 -42.32 -2.04 9.46
CA ALA A 162 -41.70 -3.22 10.05
C ALA A 162 -41.39 -4.29 8.99
N ILE A 163 -40.33 -5.07 9.21
CA ILE A 163 -39.97 -6.14 8.29
C ILE A 163 -40.98 -7.29 8.37
N THR A 164 -41.06 -8.09 7.30
CA THR A 164 -42.01 -9.20 7.24
C THR A 164 -41.62 -10.35 8.18
N LEU A 165 -42.57 -10.82 8.98
CA LEU A 165 -42.41 -11.99 9.86
C LEU A 165 -42.31 -13.28 9.05
N ASN A 166 -41.55 -14.27 9.53
CA ASN A 166 -41.45 -15.61 8.96
C ASN A 166 -40.99 -15.63 7.48
N LYS A 167 -40.13 -14.68 7.12
CA LYS A 167 -39.50 -14.59 5.80
C LYS A 167 -38.07 -14.10 5.94
N TRP A 168 -37.17 -14.61 5.10
CA TRP A 168 -35.81 -14.08 4.96
C TRP A 168 -35.85 -12.69 4.32
N VAL A 169 -35.29 -11.71 5.03
CA VAL A 169 -35.16 -10.32 4.61
C VAL A 169 -33.68 -9.93 4.71
N HIS A 170 -33.16 -9.23 3.70
CA HIS A 170 -31.83 -8.64 3.78
C HIS A 170 -31.92 -7.21 4.30
N LEU A 171 -31.25 -6.93 5.42
CA LEU A 171 -31.15 -5.58 5.98
C LEU A 171 -29.77 -5.01 5.72
N ALA A 172 -29.73 -3.71 5.44
CA ALA A 172 -28.48 -2.95 5.51
C ALA A 172 -28.72 -1.56 6.09
N ILE A 173 -27.71 -1.03 6.75
CA ILE A 173 -27.68 0.35 7.23
C ILE A 173 -26.34 0.96 6.82
N VAL A 174 -26.39 2.17 6.26
CA VAL A 174 -25.22 2.92 5.78
C VAL A 174 -25.17 4.25 6.54
N ILE A 175 -24.07 4.49 7.25
CA ILE A 175 -23.73 5.76 7.88
C ILE A 175 -22.63 6.41 7.05
N ASP A 176 -22.93 7.57 6.45
CA ASP A 176 -22.03 8.39 5.67
C ASP A 176 -21.76 9.70 6.43
N ILE A 177 -20.62 9.74 7.14
CA ILE A 177 -20.21 10.92 7.92
C ILE A 177 -19.94 12.14 7.02
N PRO A 178 -19.21 12.03 5.89
CA PRO A 178 -19.08 13.13 4.93
C PRO A 178 -20.43 13.73 4.45
N SER A 179 -21.45 12.90 4.20
CA SER A 179 -22.80 13.38 3.84
C SER A 179 -23.65 13.80 5.04
N LYS A 180 -23.21 13.50 6.26
CA LYS A 180 -24.01 13.61 7.49
C LYS A 180 -25.35 12.88 7.36
N SER A 181 -25.37 11.67 6.80
CA SER A 181 -26.61 10.90 6.59
C SER A 181 -26.51 9.45 7.05
N MET A 182 -27.65 8.89 7.42
CA MET A 182 -27.83 7.46 7.65
C MET A 182 -29.02 6.94 6.83
N LEU A 183 -28.81 5.86 6.10
CA LEU A 183 -29.81 5.22 5.25
C LEU A 183 -30.06 3.78 5.70
N ALA A 184 -31.32 3.38 5.75
CA ALA A 184 -31.73 2.00 6.00
C ALA A 184 -32.27 1.35 4.72
N TYR A 185 -31.94 0.08 4.52
CA TYR A 185 -32.28 -0.71 3.34
C TYR A 185 -32.96 -2.02 3.73
N VAL A 186 -33.91 -2.45 2.89
CA VAL A 186 -34.61 -3.74 2.94
C VAL A 186 -34.57 -4.36 1.55
N ASP A 187 -34.10 -5.60 1.44
CA ASP A 187 -34.03 -6.37 0.19
C ASP A 187 -33.37 -5.61 -0.98
N GLY A 188 -32.31 -4.85 -0.65
CA GLY A 188 -31.51 -4.08 -1.62
C GLY A 188 -32.04 -2.67 -1.92
N ALA A 189 -33.25 -2.32 -1.45
CA ALA A 189 -33.85 -1.01 -1.69
C ALA A 189 -33.76 -0.10 -0.45
N ALA A 190 -33.49 1.20 -0.65
CA ALA A 190 -33.51 2.18 0.44
C ALA A 190 -34.96 2.42 0.88
N VAL A 191 -35.23 2.33 2.19
CA VAL A 191 -36.57 2.44 2.78
C VAL A 191 -36.72 3.59 3.78
N ALA A 192 -35.61 4.09 4.32
CA ALA A 192 -35.60 5.26 5.20
C ALA A 192 -34.24 5.99 5.13
N GLU A 193 -34.27 7.29 5.40
CA GLU A 193 -33.09 8.16 5.47
C GLU A 193 -33.27 9.14 6.64
N THR A 194 -32.17 9.45 7.31
CA THR A 194 -32.05 10.60 8.21
C THR A 194 -30.80 11.40 7.90
N LYS A 195 -30.86 12.71 8.13
CA LYS A 195 -29.79 13.68 7.84
C LYS A 195 -29.38 14.40 9.11
N ASN A 196 -28.21 15.01 9.09
CA ASN A 196 -27.59 15.69 10.23
C ASN A 196 -27.23 14.73 11.38
N ILE A 197 -26.81 13.51 11.04
CA ILE A 197 -26.27 12.55 12.01
C ILE A 197 -25.00 13.11 12.69
N PRO A 198 -24.52 12.52 13.80
CA PRO A 198 -23.36 13.02 14.54
C PRO A 198 -22.13 13.23 13.65
N MET A 199 -21.29 14.20 14.01
CA MET A 199 -20.10 14.54 13.19
C MET A 199 -19.00 13.46 13.21
N GLU A 200 -18.96 12.60 14.23
CA GLU A 200 -17.89 11.59 14.39
C GLU A 200 -18.40 10.29 15.02
N LEU A 201 -18.10 9.15 14.41
CA LEU A 201 -18.44 7.83 14.98
C LEU A 201 -17.67 7.51 16.27
N SER A 202 -16.51 8.12 16.47
CA SER A 202 -15.72 7.96 17.71
C SER A 202 -16.46 8.50 18.95
N THR A 203 -17.41 9.41 18.78
CA THR A 203 -18.25 9.92 19.89
C THR A 203 -19.28 8.89 20.37
N ILE A 204 -19.63 7.93 19.51
CA ILE A 204 -20.58 6.85 19.78
C ILE A 204 -19.82 5.63 20.32
N PHE A 205 -18.80 5.18 19.60
CA PHE A 205 -18.09 3.93 19.90
C PHE A 205 -16.90 4.12 20.86
N GLY A 206 -16.45 5.34 21.11
CA GLY A 206 -15.23 5.58 21.89
C GLY A 206 -13.94 5.30 21.12
N GLN A 207 -12.82 5.74 21.69
CA GLN A 207 -11.52 5.70 21.01
C GLN A 207 -10.80 4.37 21.18
N GLN A 208 -10.98 3.70 22.33
CA GLN A 208 -10.29 2.46 22.66
C GLN A 208 -11.16 1.24 22.36
N PRO A 209 -10.61 0.15 21.76
CA PRO A 209 -11.35 -1.07 21.50
C PRO A 209 -12.04 -1.66 22.73
N GLY A 210 -11.38 -1.62 23.90
CA GLY A 210 -11.91 -2.17 25.15
C GLY A 210 -13.15 -1.46 25.71
N GLU A 211 -13.50 -0.28 25.19
CA GLU A 211 -14.72 0.43 25.57
C GLU A 211 -15.96 0.01 24.74
N ARG A 212 -15.75 -0.77 23.66
CA ARG A 212 -16.78 -1.09 22.68
C ARG A 212 -17.45 -2.41 22.97
N LEU A 213 -18.77 -2.37 23.02
CA LEU A 213 -19.64 -3.53 23.13
C LEU A 213 -20.38 -3.67 21.80
N LEU A 214 -20.18 -4.79 21.12
CA LEU A 214 -20.73 -5.05 19.79
C LEU A 214 -21.57 -6.32 19.83
N TYR A 215 -22.89 -6.17 19.88
CA TYR A 215 -23.83 -7.29 20.03
C TYR A 215 -24.64 -7.54 18.76
N ILE A 216 -24.79 -8.81 18.38
CA ILE A 216 -25.82 -9.28 17.45
C ILE A 216 -26.90 -10.00 18.27
N GLY A 217 -28.14 -9.53 18.19
CA GLY A 217 -29.30 -10.15 18.85
C GLY A 217 -29.55 -9.75 20.31
N LYS A 218 -28.82 -8.77 20.86
CA LYS A 218 -29.01 -8.23 22.22
C LYS A 218 -29.03 -6.71 22.19
N SER A 219 -29.94 -6.11 22.96
CA SER A 219 -30.04 -4.65 23.18
C SER A 219 -29.25 -4.18 24.41
N PHE A 220 -28.79 -2.93 24.42
CA PHE A 220 -28.31 -2.27 25.64
C PHE A 220 -29.44 -1.81 26.57
N LEU A 221 -30.69 -1.76 26.09
CA LEU A 221 -31.83 -1.30 26.87
C LEU A 221 -32.16 -2.31 27.99
N PRO A 222 -32.17 -1.88 29.27
CA PRO A 222 -32.56 -2.74 30.37
C PRO A 222 -33.97 -3.33 30.16
N GLY A 223 -34.09 -4.65 30.31
CA GLY A 223 -35.37 -5.36 30.18
C GLY A 223 -35.87 -5.53 28.74
N ALA A 224 -35.13 -5.08 27.72
CA ALA A 224 -35.49 -5.34 26.33
C ALA A 224 -35.34 -6.85 25.99
N PRO A 225 -36.22 -7.38 25.12
CA PRO A 225 -36.16 -8.78 24.70
C PRO A 225 -34.92 -9.06 23.85
N TYR A 226 -34.43 -10.30 23.93
CA TYR A 226 -33.44 -10.82 23.00
C TYR A 226 -34.09 -11.13 21.65
N LEU A 227 -33.29 -11.13 20.60
CA LEU A 227 -33.79 -11.40 19.25
C LEU A 227 -34.20 -12.87 19.09
N ASP A 228 -35.44 -13.08 18.66
CA ASP A 228 -35.94 -14.37 18.19
C ASP A 228 -35.95 -14.40 16.65
N ALA A 229 -34.85 -14.89 16.08
CA ALA A 229 -34.64 -14.90 14.64
C ALA A 229 -33.62 -15.96 14.19
N LEU A 230 -33.62 -16.24 12.88
CA LEU A 230 -32.47 -16.84 12.21
C LEU A 230 -31.62 -15.73 11.57
N ILE A 231 -30.29 -15.90 11.55
CA ILE A 231 -29.33 -14.95 11.00
C ILE A 231 -28.36 -15.65 10.06
N HIS A 232 -28.06 -15.01 8.94
CA HIS A 232 -27.06 -15.47 7.97
C HIS A 232 -26.26 -14.29 7.39
N ASP A 233 -24.99 -14.51 7.08
CA ASP A 233 -24.12 -13.59 6.32
C ASP A 233 -24.11 -12.14 6.84
N PHE A 234 -23.76 -11.95 8.12
CA PHE A 234 -23.62 -10.64 8.76
C PHE A 234 -22.28 -9.99 8.38
N ARG A 235 -22.29 -8.75 7.90
CA ARG A 235 -21.12 -8.06 7.34
C ARG A 235 -20.98 -6.65 7.88
N ILE A 236 -19.73 -6.22 8.08
CA ILE A 236 -19.36 -4.88 8.52
C ILE A 236 -18.35 -4.30 7.53
N TYR A 237 -18.58 -3.05 7.10
CA TYR A 237 -17.76 -2.32 6.14
C TYR A 237 -17.34 -0.95 6.70
N ARG A 238 -16.12 -0.52 6.37
CA ARG A 238 -15.55 0.78 6.75
C ARG A 238 -15.83 1.91 5.74
N VAL A 239 -16.61 1.60 4.71
CA VAL A 239 -17.02 2.53 3.66
C VAL A 239 -18.54 2.68 3.67
N PRO A 240 -19.06 3.85 3.27
CA PRO A 240 -20.49 4.00 3.03
C PRO A 240 -20.85 3.29 1.71
N LEU A 241 -21.50 2.13 1.79
CA LEU A 241 -21.81 1.35 0.60
C LEU A 241 -22.84 2.09 -0.27
N SER A 242 -22.59 2.10 -1.59
CA SER A 242 -23.52 2.68 -2.55
C SER A 242 -24.79 1.85 -2.71
N LYS A 243 -25.85 2.45 -3.25
CA LYS A 243 -27.11 1.75 -3.54
C LYS A 243 -26.87 0.53 -4.43
N ARG A 244 -25.97 0.68 -5.41
CA ARG A 244 -25.56 -0.39 -6.31
C ARG A 244 -24.85 -1.54 -5.58
N GLN A 245 -23.93 -1.24 -4.66
CA GLN A 245 -23.21 -2.26 -3.91
C GLN A 245 -24.16 -3.05 -2.99
N ILE A 246 -25.09 -2.36 -2.32
CA ILE A 246 -26.12 -3.02 -1.49
C ILE A 246 -27.04 -3.91 -2.33
N ALA A 247 -27.50 -3.44 -3.50
CA ALA A 247 -28.26 -4.25 -4.43
C ALA A 247 -27.44 -5.44 -4.97
N GLY A 248 -26.14 -5.25 -5.20
CA GLY A 248 -25.20 -6.29 -5.60
C GLY A 248 -25.09 -7.42 -4.57
N ILE A 249 -24.87 -7.08 -3.30
CA ILE A 249 -24.84 -8.05 -2.18
C ILE A 249 -26.15 -8.86 -2.14
N TYR A 250 -27.29 -8.18 -2.22
CA TYR A 250 -28.60 -8.84 -2.22
C TYR A 250 -28.76 -9.79 -3.41
N ASN A 251 -28.53 -9.32 -4.64
CA ASN A 251 -28.73 -10.12 -5.85
C ASN A 251 -27.76 -11.30 -5.97
N ASN A 252 -26.49 -11.11 -5.61
CA ASN A 252 -25.46 -12.16 -5.65
C ASN A 252 -25.84 -13.36 -4.77
N SER A 253 -26.54 -13.11 -3.66
CA SER A 253 -27.03 -14.18 -2.77
C SER A 253 -28.29 -14.91 -3.28
N GLN A 254 -29.01 -14.36 -4.26
CA GLN A 254 -30.22 -14.96 -4.85
C GLN A 254 -29.87 -15.96 -5.96
N SER A 255 -28.77 -15.74 -6.69
CA SER A 255 -28.42 -16.49 -7.90
C SER A 255 -27.72 -17.82 -7.65
N GLY A 256 -27.60 -18.28 -6.40
CA GLY A 256 -26.94 -19.55 -6.06
C GLY A 256 -25.53 -19.65 -6.65
N ALA A 257 -24.61 -18.79 -6.21
CA ALA A 257 -23.16 -18.92 -6.46
C ALA A 257 -22.72 -19.27 -7.91
N ASN A 258 -23.39 -18.75 -8.96
CA ASN A 258 -22.82 -18.80 -10.30
C ASN A 258 -21.65 -17.81 -10.40
N GLN A 259 -20.46 -18.31 -10.06
CA GLN A 259 -19.15 -17.66 -10.18
C GLN A 259 -18.83 -17.37 -11.65
N SER A 260 -18.96 -16.12 -12.12
CA SER A 260 -18.23 -15.67 -13.32
C SER A 260 -18.34 -14.18 -13.67
N SER A 261 -19.28 -13.43 -13.10
CA SER A 261 -19.35 -11.97 -13.36
C SER A 261 -19.05 -11.17 -12.09
N VAL A 262 -17.77 -10.93 -11.82
CA VAL A 262 -17.40 -9.75 -11.03
C VAL A 262 -17.91 -8.56 -11.82
N ASN A 263 -18.68 -7.67 -11.18
CA ASN A 263 -19.14 -6.41 -11.78
C ASN A 263 -17.93 -5.48 -12.04
N THR A 264 -17.10 -5.80 -13.03
CA THR A 264 -15.89 -5.04 -13.41
C THR A 264 -16.21 -3.89 -14.37
N THR A 265 -17.41 -3.86 -14.94
CA THR A 265 -17.81 -2.95 -16.03
C THR A 265 -18.88 -1.94 -15.63
N GLY A 266 -19.26 -1.93 -14.36
CA GLY A 266 -20.20 -0.95 -13.84
C GLY A 266 -19.60 0.44 -13.75
N LYS A 267 -20.20 1.45 -14.41
CA LYS A 267 -19.97 2.85 -14.03
C LYS A 267 -20.10 2.97 -12.50
N PRO A 268 -19.06 3.44 -11.79
CA PRO A 268 -19.19 3.80 -10.39
C PRO A 268 -20.32 4.83 -10.24
N GLU A 269 -21.12 4.75 -9.19
CA GLU A 269 -21.79 5.96 -8.70
C GLU A 269 -20.66 6.84 -8.16
N ASP A 270 -20.17 7.76 -9.00
CA ASP A 270 -19.09 8.69 -8.64
C ASP A 270 -19.66 9.73 -7.67
N ASP A 271 -19.05 9.84 -6.49
CA ASP A 271 -19.40 10.82 -5.48
C ASP A 271 -18.48 12.06 -5.53
N LEU A 272 -17.51 12.09 -6.45
CA LEU A 272 -16.68 13.25 -6.73
C LEU A 272 -17.42 14.25 -7.64
N PRO A 273 -17.18 15.55 -7.46
CA PRO A 273 -17.73 16.56 -8.35
C PRO A 273 -17.36 16.32 -9.82
N HIS A 274 -18.31 16.52 -10.73
CA HIS A 274 -18.02 16.51 -12.16
C HIS A 274 -17.62 17.90 -12.64
N PHE A 275 -16.52 17.97 -13.38
CA PHE A 275 -16.02 19.18 -14.02
C PHE A 275 -16.19 19.09 -15.54
N SER A 276 -16.33 20.24 -16.20
CA SER A 276 -16.40 20.30 -17.66
C SER A 276 -15.06 19.85 -18.27
N LYS A 277 -15.12 18.98 -19.27
CA LYS A 277 -13.93 18.51 -20.00
C LYS A 277 -13.29 19.58 -20.87
N THR A 278 -14.02 20.65 -21.18
CA THR A 278 -13.60 21.73 -22.09
C THR A 278 -13.43 23.09 -21.40
N GLU A 279 -13.60 23.15 -20.08
CA GLU A 279 -13.38 24.37 -19.31
C GLU A 279 -11.96 24.40 -18.77
N ALA A 280 -11.15 25.35 -19.25
CA ALA A 280 -9.76 25.47 -18.87
C ALA A 280 -9.64 25.94 -17.41
N GLN A 281 -8.81 25.26 -16.63
CA GLN A 281 -8.63 25.52 -15.19
C GLN A 281 -7.17 25.91 -14.88
N LEU A 282 -6.96 26.66 -13.79
CA LEU A 282 -5.66 27.21 -13.39
C LEU A 282 -4.92 27.88 -14.56
N TYR A 283 -3.62 27.67 -14.69
CA TYR A 283 -2.79 28.26 -15.73
C TYR A 283 -3.24 27.88 -17.15
N ASN A 284 -3.97 26.77 -17.34
CA ASN A 284 -4.51 26.41 -18.66
C ASN A 284 -5.53 27.45 -19.17
N SER A 285 -6.15 28.25 -18.29
CA SER A 285 -7.06 29.32 -18.73
C SER A 285 -6.37 30.44 -19.48
N TYR A 286 -5.05 30.58 -19.34
CA TYR A 286 -4.23 31.59 -20.03
C TYR A 286 -3.38 30.99 -21.16
N LEU A 287 -3.59 29.70 -21.48
CA LEU A 287 -2.78 28.96 -22.44
C LEU A 287 -3.24 29.25 -23.87
N ILE A 288 -2.34 29.69 -24.73
CA ILE A 288 -2.62 29.99 -26.15
C ILE A 288 -2.15 28.85 -27.05
N GLN A 289 -1.03 28.23 -26.71
CA GLN A 289 -0.41 27.20 -27.54
C GLN A 289 0.35 26.22 -26.67
N VAL A 290 0.35 24.95 -27.10
CA VAL A 290 1.16 23.89 -26.53
C VAL A 290 2.15 23.43 -27.59
N SER A 291 3.42 23.33 -27.23
CA SER A 291 4.46 22.92 -28.18
C SER A 291 4.32 21.44 -28.52
N ASP A 292 4.54 21.11 -29.79
CA ASP A 292 4.79 19.74 -30.22
C ASP A 292 6.18 19.29 -29.73
N THR A 293 6.41 17.97 -29.73
CA THR A 293 7.69 17.38 -29.31
C THR A 293 8.17 16.35 -30.33
N GLU A 294 9.48 16.22 -30.47
CA GLU A 294 10.11 15.14 -31.21
C GLU A 294 10.62 14.10 -30.22
N VAL A 295 10.40 12.82 -30.50
CA VAL A 295 10.87 11.73 -29.64
C VAL A 295 11.46 10.62 -30.51
N GLU A 296 12.61 10.13 -30.12
CA GLU A 296 13.23 8.98 -30.77
C GLU A 296 13.03 7.71 -29.96
N THR A 297 12.84 6.60 -30.67
CA THR A 297 12.86 5.27 -30.07
C THR A 297 13.56 4.29 -31.01
N THR A 298 13.75 3.06 -30.55
CA THR A 298 14.33 1.97 -31.34
C THR A 298 13.31 0.87 -31.58
N ILE A 299 13.49 0.08 -32.65
CA ILE A 299 12.64 -1.07 -32.97
C ILE A 299 12.30 -1.91 -31.71
N GLY A 300 11.02 -2.21 -31.56
CA GLY A 300 10.45 -2.99 -30.47
C GLY A 300 10.29 -2.28 -29.14
N ASN A 301 10.77 -1.04 -28.96
CA ASN A 301 10.65 -0.29 -27.71
C ASN A 301 9.69 0.90 -27.89
N LEU A 302 8.67 1.02 -27.05
CA LEU A 302 7.79 2.19 -27.09
C LEU A 302 8.54 3.46 -26.65
N PRO A 303 8.27 4.63 -27.27
CA PRO A 303 8.90 5.88 -26.87
C PRO A 303 8.52 6.28 -25.43
N ARG A 304 9.42 6.97 -24.73
CA ARG A 304 9.06 7.70 -23.51
C ARG A 304 8.64 9.11 -23.90
N LEU A 305 7.33 9.37 -23.82
CA LEU A 305 6.78 10.68 -24.12
C LEU A 305 6.92 11.60 -22.90
N PRO A 306 7.34 12.87 -23.08
CA PRO A 306 7.51 13.79 -21.96
C PRO A 306 6.14 14.11 -21.34
N ALA A 307 5.99 13.85 -20.04
CA ALA A 307 4.77 14.16 -19.30
C ALA A 307 4.40 15.65 -19.33
N TYR A 308 5.41 16.52 -19.42
CA TYR A 308 5.25 17.97 -19.44
C TYR A 308 5.97 18.58 -20.64
N VAL A 309 5.28 19.44 -21.39
CA VAL A 309 5.81 20.15 -22.56
C VAL A 309 5.73 21.67 -22.38
N LYS A 310 6.39 22.43 -23.24
CA LYS A 310 6.38 23.90 -23.16
C LYS A 310 5.03 24.47 -23.61
N GLY A 311 4.39 25.25 -22.75
CA GLY A 311 3.24 26.08 -23.09
C GLY A 311 3.62 27.52 -23.43
N THR A 312 2.81 28.17 -24.25
CA THR A 312 2.84 29.62 -24.50
C THR A 312 1.57 30.22 -23.91
N TYR A 313 1.74 31.23 -23.06
CA TYR A 313 0.66 31.88 -22.32
C TYR A 313 0.37 33.28 -22.85
N GLU A 314 -0.80 33.82 -22.51
CA GLU A 314 -1.21 35.19 -22.83
C GLU A 314 -0.15 36.24 -22.48
N LYS A 315 -0.12 37.33 -23.25
CA LYS A 315 0.90 38.37 -23.10
C LYS A 315 0.90 38.93 -21.67
N GLY A 316 2.05 38.85 -21.01
CA GLY A 316 2.21 39.29 -19.62
C GLY A 316 1.92 38.22 -18.57
N LYS A 317 1.48 37.02 -18.98
CA LYS A 317 1.33 35.85 -18.11
C LYS A 317 2.51 34.90 -18.27
N THR A 318 2.98 34.34 -17.17
CA THR A 318 3.94 33.23 -17.17
C THR A 318 3.30 32.02 -16.51
N GLY A 319 3.38 30.85 -17.14
CA GLY A 319 2.85 29.60 -16.59
C GLY A 319 3.89 28.48 -16.55
N PRO A 320 3.57 27.37 -15.88
CA PRO A 320 4.45 26.21 -15.77
C PRO A 320 4.61 25.47 -17.10
N LYS A 321 5.36 24.36 -17.12
CA LYS A 321 5.23 23.40 -18.23
C LYS A 321 3.84 22.76 -18.18
N VAL A 322 3.26 22.49 -19.34
CA VAL A 322 1.90 21.96 -19.49
C VAL A 322 1.92 20.45 -19.38
N ARG A 323 1.10 19.89 -18.48
CA ARG A 323 0.86 18.44 -18.39
C ARG A 323 0.12 17.97 -19.65
N VAL A 324 0.66 16.97 -20.33
CA VAL A 324 0.02 16.35 -21.50
C VAL A 324 -0.35 14.91 -21.17
N LEU A 325 -1.60 14.55 -21.46
CA LEU A 325 -2.12 13.20 -21.34
C LEU A 325 -1.92 12.49 -22.68
N TRP A 326 -0.87 11.68 -22.76
CA TRP A 326 -0.57 10.90 -23.96
C TRP A 326 -1.34 9.57 -23.95
N PRO A 327 -1.78 9.08 -25.13
CA PRO A 327 -2.26 7.71 -25.26
C PRO A 327 -1.22 6.71 -24.76
N SER A 328 -1.65 5.73 -23.96
CA SER A 328 -0.80 4.68 -23.42
C SER A 328 -1.15 3.36 -24.11
N PRO A 329 -0.41 2.92 -25.15
CA PRO A 329 -0.73 1.70 -25.89
C PRO A 329 -0.53 0.44 -25.04
N THR A 330 -1.29 -0.61 -25.36
CA THR A 330 -1.27 -1.92 -24.66
C THR A 330 -0.28 -2.92 -25.26
N ASP A 331 0.36 -2.56 -26.38
CA ASP A 331 1.35 -3.36 -27.08
C ASP A 331 2.38 -2.43 -27.74
N ASN A 332 3.40 -3.02 -28.38
CA ASN A 332 4.47 -2.31 -29.08
C ASN A 332 4.43 -2.50 -30.61
N THR A 333 3.27 -2.86 -31.19
CA THR A 333 3.16 -3.15 -32.63
C THR A 333 3.55 -1.95 -33.51
N ALA A 334 3.26 -0.73 -33.04
CA ALA A 334 3.58 0.52 -33.72
C ALA A 334 5.10 0.77 -33.92
N VAL A 335 5.96 0.06 -33.19
CA VAL A 335 7.42 0.27 -33.21
C VAL A 335 8.19 -0.96 -33.71
N LEU A 336 7.53 -1.93 -34.35
CA LEU A 336 8.19 -3.16 -34.83
C LEU A 336 9.03 -2.98 -36.11
N GLN A 337 8.94 -1.83 -36.78
CA GLN A 337 9.69 -1.53 -38.00
C GLN A 337 10.24 -0.10 -37.94
N PRO A 338 11.39 0.21 -38.60
CA PRO A 338 11.85 1.58 -38.78
C PRO A 338 10.78 2.45 -39.45
N GLY A 339 10.76 3.73 -39.10
CA GLY A 339 9.82 4.67 -39.67
C GLY A 339 9.53 5.84 -38.75
N SER A 340 8.42 6.51 -39.00
CA SER A 340 7.91 7.55 -38.12
C SER A 340 6.40 7.50 -38.03
N TYR A 341 5.87 7.95 -36.90
CA TYR A 341 4.43 8.09 -36.68
C TYR A 341 4.18 9.23 -35.70
N THR A 342 2.94 9.72 -35.68
CA THR A 342 2.54 10.81 -34.79
C THR A 342 1.61 10.29 -33.70
N VAL A 343 1.88 10.68 -32.46
CA VAL A 343 0.97 10.49 -31.32
C VAL A 343 0.35 11.84 -30.96
N THR A 344 -0.96 11.88 -30.82
CA THR A 344 -1.68 13.09 -30.39
C THR A 344 -2.02 12.98 -28.91
N GLY A 345 -1.55 13.93 -28.11
CA GLY A 345 -1.90 14.07 -26.70
C GLY A 345 -3.10 14.99 -26.50
N HIS A 346 -3.55 15.10 -25.26
CA HIS A 346 -4.61 16.03 -24.85
C HIS A 346 -4.20 16.78 -23.57
N VAL A 347 -4.66 18.01 -23.42
CA VAL A 347 -4.47 18.83 -22.21
C VAL A 347 -5.80 19.01 -21.51
N ALA A 348 -5.87 18.56 -20.25
CA ALA A 348 -7.09 18.56 -19.46
C ALA A 348 -7.77 19.94 -19.38
N GLY A 349 -9.08 19.96 -19.62
CA GLY A 349 -9.90 21.18 -19.62
C GLY A 349 -9.78 22.02 -20.90
N THR A 350 -9.12 21.54 -21.96
CA THR A 350 -8.90 22.33 -23.19
C THR A 350 -9.07 21.50 -24.46
N ASP A 351 -9.23 22.16 -25.61
CA ASP A 351 -9.21 21.49 -26.91
C ASP A 351 -7.79 21.34 -27.50
N PHE A 352 -6.73 21.64 -26.73
CA PHE A 352 -5.35 21.51 -27.22
C PHE A 352 -4.96 20.06 -27.44
N GLN A 353 -4.37 19.81 -28.61
CA GLN A 353 -3.94 18.50 -29.09
C GLN A 353 -2.47 18.51 -29.51
N PRO A 354 -1.52 18.65 -28.55
CA PRO A 354 -0.10 18.63 -28.88
C PRO A 354 0.29 17.30 -29.52
N LYS A 355 1.23 17.36 -30.48
CA LYS A 355 1.71 16.19 -31.22
C LYS A 355 3.10 15.79 -30.76
N ALA A 356 3.32 14.49 -30.67
CA ALA A 356 4.64 13.90 -30.56
C ALA A 356 5.01 13.22 -31.88
N PHE A 357 6.05 13.71 -32.55
CA PHE A 357 6.59 13.11 -33.78
C PHE A 357 7.63 12.06 -33.41
N ILE A 358 7.28 10.79 -33.61
CA ILE A 358 8.10 9.66 -33.19
C ILE A 358 8.97 9.19 -34.35
N THR A 359 10.27 9.12 -34.14
CA THR A 359 11.22 8.50 -35.08
C THR A 359 11.70 7.17 -34.54
N ILE A 360 11.45 6.09 -35.29
CA ILE A 360 11.87 4.72 -34.94
C ILE A 360 13.17 4.40 -35.67
N LYS A 361 14.24 4.27 -34.91
CA LYS A 361 15.58 3.93 -35.40
C LYS A 361 15.85 2.43 -35.32
N GLU A 362 16.76 1.97 -36.16
CA GLU A 362 17.36 0.63 -36.04
C GLU A 362 17.92 0.39 -34.63
N SER A 363 17.75 -0.82 -34.13
CA SER A 363 18.19 -1.18 -32.78
C SER A 363 19.72 -1.25 -32.72
N LYS A 364 20.35 -0.30 -32.03
CA LYS A 364 21.74 -0.44 -31.58
C LYS A 364 21.78 -1.31 -30.32
N LYS A 365 22.91 -1.98 -30.06
CA LYS A 365 23.11 -2.77 -28.83
C LYS A 365 22.70 -1.93 -27.61
N SER A 366 21.75 -2.44 -26.81
CA SER A 366 21.16 -1.71 -25.68
C SER A 366 22.24 -1.26 -24.69
N THR A 367 22.48 0.06 -24.59
CA THR A 367 23.36 0.63 -23.56
C THR A 367 22.55 0.84 -22.28
N THR A 368 22.91 0.15 -21.20
CA THR A 368 22.36 0.34 -19.86
C THR A 368 23.48 0.78 -18.92
N PRO A 369 23.18 1.61 -17.90
CA PRO A 369 24.21 2.16 -17.02
C PRO A 369 24.78 1.08 -16.10
N ALA A 370 26.10 1.09 -15.88
CA ALA A 370 26.71 0.30 -14.81
C ALA A 370 26.53 1.01 -13.45
N SER A 371 26.48 0.26 -12.36
CA SER A 371 26.42 0.83 -11.00
C SER A 371 27.71 1.59 -10.68
N LYS A 372 27.57 2.88 -10.39
CA LYS A 372 28.66 3.85 -10.13
C LYS A 372 28.79 4.20 -8.66
N LEU A 373 27.70 4.10 -7.90
CA LEU A 373 27.63 4.47 -6.49
C LEU A 373 27.48 3.25 -5.57
N GLN A 374 27.69 3.50 -4.29
CA GLN A 374 27.39 2.63 -3.17
C GLN A 374 26.78 3.48 -2.04
N ALA A 375 25.84 2.89 -1.29
CA ALA A 375 25.30 3.50 -0.09
C ALA A 375 26.34 3.49 1.05
N PHE A 376 26.12 4.34 2.06
CA PHE A 376 26.81 4.22 3.35
C PHE A 376 26.02 3.31 4.27
N ASP A 377 26.72 2.63 5.17
CA ASP A 377 26.10 1.79 6.18
C ASP A 377 25.38 2.67 7.23
N LEU A 378 24.37 2.10 7.90
CA LEU A 378 23.51 2.85 8.82
C LEU A 378 24.25 3.43 10.03
N ASP A 379 25.37 2.83 10.44
CA ASP A 379 26.22 3.30 11.55
C ASP A 379 27.19 4.43 11.12
N GLN A 380 27.36 4.63 9.81
CA GLN A 380 28.18 5.70 9.25
C GLN A 380 27.43 7.01 9.13
N VAL A 381 26.08 6.99 9.15
CA VAL A 381 25.25 8.20 9.07
C VAL A 381 24.40 8.33 10.34
N ILE A 382 24.70 9.34 11.15
CA ILE A 382 24.02 9.58 12.42
C ILE A 382 23.08 10.77 12.27
N LEU A 383 21.77 10.57 12.44
CA LEU A 383 20.80 11.66 12.49
C LEU A 383 21.09 12.58 13.69
N LYS A 384 20.95 13.88 13.48
CA LYS A 384 21.14 14.92 14.50
C LYS A 384 19.86 15.71 14.73
N THR A 385 19.83 16.41 15.85
CA THR A 385 18.86 17.48 16.10
C THR A 385 18.98 18.56 15.03
N ASP A 386 17.96 19.41 14.92
CA ASP A 386 18.03 20.62 14.10
C ASP A 386 19.12 21.59 14.60
N ALA A 387 19.31 22.71 13.90
CA ALA A 387 20.32 23.71 14.25
C ALA A 387 20.06 24.42 15.60
N HIS A 388 18.87 24.26 16.17
CA HIS A 388 18.46 24.81 17.47
C HIS A 388 18.48 23.76 18.60
N GLY A 389 18.80 22.50 18.29
CA GLY A 389 18.86 21.42 19.28
C GLY A 389 17.54 20.69 19.51
N HIS A 390 16.52 20.90 18.66
CA HIS A 390 15.27 20.14 18.75
C HIS A 390 15.37 18.80 18.01
N GLU A 391 14.65 17.78 18.50
CA GLU A 391 14.51 16.53 17.76
C GLU A 391 13.80 16.79 16.42
N THR A 392 14.35 16.25 15.34
CA THR A 392 13.70 16.31 14.03
C THR A 392 12.60 15.25 13.96
N LYS A 393 11.64 15.41 13.05
CA LYS A 393 10.59 14.39 12.84
C LYS A 393 11.16 13.01 12.51
N PHE A 394 12.33 12.97 11.88
CA PHE A 394 13.08 11.74 11.62
C PHE A 394 13.53 11.04 12.90
N ILE A 395 14.07 11.79 13.88
CA ILE A 395 14.48 11.26 15.18
C ILE A 395 13.25 10.84 15.98
N GLU A 396 12.23 11.69 16.08
CA GLU A 396 11.00 11.39 16.81
C GLU A 396 10.37 10.07 16.33
N ASN A 397 10.17 9.94 15.01
CA ASN A 397 9.55 8.75 14.45
C ASN A 397 10.47 7.53 14.58
N ARG A 398 11.77 7.64 14.29
CA ARG A 398 12.73 6.54 14.52
C ARG A 398 12.66 6.05 15.97
N ASP A 399 12.66 6.96 16.93
CA ASP A 399 12.76 6.63 18.34
C ASP A 399 11.50 5.98 18.89
N LYS A 400 10.30 6.39 18.43
CA LYS A 400 9.03 5.69 18.74
C LYS A 400 9.13 4.19 18.39
N PHE A 401 9.68 3.89 17.21
CA PHE A 401 9.83 2.52 16.72
C PHE A 401 10.96 1.78 17.44
N ILE A 402 12.15 2.36 17.55
CA ILE A 402 13.31 1.75 18.21
C ILE A 402 13.00 1.41 19.67
N LYS A 403 12.41 2.35 20.42
CA LYS A 403 12.10 2.14 21.85
C LYS A 403 11.07 1.02 22.03
N THR A 404 10.05 0.95 21.18
CA THR A 404 9.03 -0.10 21.25
C THR A 404 9.58 -1.45 20.77
N LEU A 405 10.38 -1.49 19.70
CA LEU A 405 11.05 -2.72 19.24
C LEU A 405 11.95 -3.31 20.33
N ALA A 406 12.63 -2.47 21.12
CA ALA A 406 13.49 -2.92 22.22
C ALA A 406 12.70 -3.67 23.32
N THR A 407 11.41 -3.37 23.51
CA THR A 407 10.55 -3.98 24.54
C THR A 407 9.73 -5.18 24.05
N THR A 408 9.68 -5.42 22.73
CA THR A 408 8.94 -6.58 22.16
C THR A 408 9.44 -7.93 22.70
N ASP A 409 8.58 -8.95 22.77
CA ASP A 409 9.01 -10.32 23.05
C ASP A 409 9.32 -11.06 21.73
N PRO A 410 10.58 -11.48 21.47
CA PRO A 410 10.89 -12.25 20.26
C PRO A 410 10.12 -13.58 20.17
N ASN A 411 9.60 -14.12 21.30
CA ASN A 411 8.79 -15.32 21.26
C ASN A 411 7.44 -15.14 20.56
N SER A 412 6.87 -13.95 20.57
CA SER A 412 5.63 -13.67 19.81
C SER A 412 5.84 -13.85 18.32
N PHE A 413 7.00 -13.41 17.80
CA PHE A 413 7.38 -13.59 16.40
C PHE A 413 7.73 -15.05 16.09
N LEU A 414 8.33 -15.79 17.01
CA LEU A 414 8.67 -17.21 16.82
C LEU A 414 7.50 -18.18 17.08
N TYR A 415 6.38 -17.69 17.62
CA TYR A 415 5.28 -18.52 18.08
C TYR A 415 4.77 -19.45 16.98
N MET A 416 4.46 -18.90 15.80
CA MET A 416 3.86 -19.66 14.70
C MET A 416 4.83 -20.64 14.04
N PHE A 417 6.15 -20.39 14.12
CA PHE A 417 7.15 -21.36 13.71
C PHE A 417 7.17 -22.56 14.65
N ARG A 418 7.15 -22.33 15.97
CA ARG A 418 7.07 -23.43 16.94
C ARG A 418 5.76 -24.21 16.81
N HIS A 419 4.65 -23.51 16.59
CA HIS A 419 3.33 -24.12 16.33
C HIS A 419 3.37 -25.07 15.13
N ALA A 420 3.85 -24.60 13.98
CA ALA A 420 3.97 -25.43 12.78
C ALA A 420 4.82 -26.69 13.03
N PHE A 421 5.95 -26.56 13.72
CA PHE A 421 6.84 -27.68 14.02
C PHE A 421 6.39 -28.53 15.23
N GLY A 422 5.18 -28.30 15.77
CA GLY A 422 4.66 -29.05 16.93
C GLY A 422 5.53 -28.90 18.18
N ARG A 423 6.21 -27.76 18.35
CA ARG A 423 7.10 -27.47 19.47
C ARG A 423 6.35 -26.72 20.56
N LYS A 424 6.69 -27.03 21.81
CA LYS A 424 6.13 -26.33 22.99
C LYS A 424 6.56 -24.87 22.96
N GLN A 425 5.62 -23.98 23.27
CA GLN A 425 5.91 -22.56 23.46
C GLN A 425 6.63 -22.32 24.79
N PRO A 426 7.58 -21.38 24.85
CA PRO A 426 8.11 -20.89 26.12
C PRO A 426 6.98 -20.36 27.02
N GLU A 427 7.17 -20.46 28.33
CA GLU A 427 6.20 -19.94 29.30
C GLU A 427 5.98 -18.43 29.10
N GLY A 428 4.71 -18.01 29.09
CA GLY A 428 4.31 -16.61 28.90
C GLY A 428 4.24 -16.13 27.45
N ALA A 429 4.79 -16.88 26.48
CA ALA A 429 4.78 -16.46 25.06
C ALA A 429 3.35 -16.28 24.52
N GLN A 430 3.06 -15.12 23.94
CA GLN A 430 1.77 -14.80 23.32
C GLN A 430 1.89 -14.73 21.80
N PRO A 431 0.93 -15.29 21.03
CA PRO A 431 0.93 -15.17 19.58
C PRO A 431 0.66 -13.73 19.13
N LEU A 432 1.18 -13.36 17.95
CA LEU A 432 0.76 -12.14 17.26
C LEU A 432 -0.68 -12.26 16.75
N GLY A 433 -1.37 -11.13 16.65
CA GLY A 433 -2.71 -11.03 16.07
C GLY A 433 -2.73 -10.60 14.60
N VAL A 434 -3.92 -10.24 14.11
CA VAL A 434 -4.17 -9.77 12.73
C VAL A 434 -3.73 -10.83 11.72
N TRP A 435 -2.82 -10.54 10.77
CA TRP A 435 -2.48 -11.47 9.69
C TRP A 435 -1.42 -12.51 10.07
N ASP A 436 -0.84 -12.39 11.27
CA ASP A 436 0.03 -13.39 11.89
C ASP A 436 -0.70 -14.28 12.92
N SER A 437 -2.03 -14.14 13.01
CA SER A 437 -2.86 -15.02 13.84
C SER A 437 -2.75 -16.48 13.42
N GLN A 438 -3.07 -17.38 14.36
CA GLN A 438 -2.91 -18.83 14.18
C GLN A 438 -3.62 -19.39 12.94
N ASP A 439 -4.86 -18.99 12.68
CA ASP A 439 -5.66 -19.53 11.56
C ASP A 439 -5.35 -18.82 10.21
N THR A 440 -4.49 -17.80 10.22
CA THR A 440 -4.22 -16.98 9.04
C THR A 440 -3.11 -17.56 8.16
N LYS A 441 -3.37 -17.59 6.85
CA LYS A 441 -2.50 -18.21 5.84
C LYS A 441 -1.22 -17.41 5.51
N LEU A 442 -1.14 -16.15 5.93
CA LEU A 442 0.02 -15.27 5.76
C LEU A 442 1.01 -15.31 6.95
N ARG A 443 0.67 -16.02 8.04
CA ARG A 443 1.45 -16.01 9.28
C ARG A 443 2.93 -16.33 9.05
N GLY A 444 3.80 -15.68 9.82
CA GLY A 444 5.26 -15.71 9.67
C GLY A 444 5.82 -14.49 8.93
N HIS A 445 4.99 -13.72 8.23
CA HIS A 445 5.48 -12.56 7.48
C HIS A 445 6.01 -11.45 8.39
N ALA A 446 5.37 -11.19 9.55
CA ALA A 446 5.89 -10.22 10.52
C ALA A 446 7.25 -10.63 11.08
N THR A 447 7.53 -11.94 11.18
CA THR A 447 8.84 -12.42 11.67
C THR A 447 9.97 -11.99 10.74
N GLY A 448 9.75 -12.07 9.43
CA GLY A 448 10.73 -11.61 8.45
C GLY A 448 10.97 -10.11 8.52
N HIS A 449 9.89 -9.31 8.56
CA HIS A 449 9.98 -7.86 8.75
C HIS A 449 10.68 -7.49 10.07
N TYR A 450 10.37 -8.22 11.15
CA TYR A 450 10.98 -8.02 12.46
C TYR A 450 12.48 -8.27 12.44
N LEU A 451 12.94 -9.35 11.79
CA LEU A 451 14.36 -9.66 11.59
C LEU A 451 15.09 -8.51 10.87
N THR A 452 14.53 -8.00 9.78
CA THR A 452 15.07 -6.83 9.07
C THR A 452 15.11 -5.59 9.98
N ALA A 453 14.02 -5.29 10.68
CA ALA A 453 13.93 -4.11 11.53
C ALA A 453 14.92 -4.16 12.70
N ILE A 454 15.10 -5.30 13.37
CA ILE A 454 16.09 -5.42 14.46
C ILE A 454 17.54 -5.43 13.95
N ALA A 455 17.79 -5.90 12.71
CA ALA A 455 19.09 -5.80 12.06
C ALA A 455 19.45 -4.34 11.74
N GLN A 456 18.48 -3.59 11.19
CA GLN A 456 18.62 -2.16 10.95
C GLN A 456 18.76 -1.38 12.25
N ALA A 457 17.98 -1.71 13.28
CA ALA A 457 18.09 -1.10 14.61
C ALA A 457 19.47 -1.36 15.24
N TYR A 458 20.00 -2.58 15.16
CA TYR A 458 21.35 -2.91 15.62
C TYR A 458 22.42 -2.06 14.94
N ALA A 459 22.33 -1.91 13.60
CA ALA A 459 23.27 -1.09 12.84
C ALA A 459 23.10 0.41 13.15
N GLY A 460 21.87 0.91 13.18
CA GLY A 460 21.55 2.33 13.35
C GLY A 460 21.70 2.87 14.77
N THR A 461 21.73 2.01 15.80
CA THR A 461 21.83 2.42 17.22
C THR A 461 23.25 2.33 17.78
N GLY A 462 24.29 2.35 16.93
CA GLY A 462 25.69 2.29 17.39
C GLY A 462 26.11 3.38 18.39
N TYR A 463 25.34 4.47 18.49
CA TYR A 463 25.51 5.54 19.48
C TYR A 463 24.97 5.20 20.88
N ASP A 464 24.12 4.17 21.01
CA ASP A 464 23.58 3.65 22.27
C ASP A 464 23.94 2.17 22.39
N LYS A 465 24.97 1.86 23.19
CA LYS A 465 25.48 0.50 23.35
C LYS A 465 24.53 -0.43 24.09
N VAL A 466 23.61 0.10 24.91
CA VAL A 466 22.62 -0.71 25.61
C VAL A 466 21.53 -1.16 24.64
N LEU A 467 21.00 -0.25 23.82
CA LEU A 467 20.07 -0.59 22.75
C LEU A 467 20.70 -1.52 21.72
N GLN A 468 21.92 -1.22 21.27
CA GLN A 468 22.63 -2.07 20.31
C GLN A 468 22.81 -3.50 20.86
N ALA A 469 23.19 -3.65 22.14
CA ALA A 469 23.31 -4.97 22.78
C ALA A 469 21.94 -5.69 22.93
N ASN A 470 20.86 -4.95 23.19
CA ASN A 470 19.50 -5.51 23.22
C ASN A 470 19.13 -6.12 21.86
N PHE A 471 19.31 -5.37 20.76
CA PHE A 471 19.00 -5.87 19.42
C PHE A 471 19.91 -7.01 18.99
N SER A 472 21.19 -6.97 19.35
CA SER A 472 22.12 -8.09 19.13
C SER A 472 21.61 -9.40 19.76
N LYS A 473 21.19 -9.36 21.03
CA LYS A 473 20.62 -10.52 21.74
C LYS A 473 19.33 -11.01 21.09
N LYS A 474 18.44 -10.11 20.65
CA LYS A 474 17.21 -10.47 19.94
C LYS A 474 17.53 -11.17 18.61
N MET A 475 18.44 -10.61 17.80
CA MET A 475 18.87 -11.23 16.54
C MET A 475 19.43 -12.64 16.77
N GLU A 476 20.32 -12.80 17.74
CA GLU A 476 20.90 -14.09 18.08
C GLU A 476 19.82 -15.11 18.48
N TYR A 477 18.89 -14.72 19.36
CA TYR A 477 17.80 -15.59 19.81
C TYR A 477 16.87 -16.01 18.67
N MET A 478 16.46 -15.05 17.83
CA MET A 478 15.63 -15.30 16.66
C MET A 478 16.32 -16.28 15.70
N VAL A 479 17.57 -16.00 15.32
CA VAL A 479 18.35 -16.83 14.39
C VAL A 479 18.60 -18.22 14.96
N ASN A 480 18.98 -18.35 16.23
CA ASN A 480 19.23 -19.65 16.85
C ASN A 480 17.96 -20.51 16.87
N THR A 481 16.81 -19.93 17.20
CA THR A 481 15.54 -20.67 17.19
C THR A 481 15.16 -21.13 15.77
N LEU A 482 15.23 -20.22 14.79
CA LEU A 482 14.91 -20.56 13.39
C LEU A 482 15.91 -21.59 12.84
N TYR A 483 17.18 -21.47 13.20
CA TYR A 483 18.21 -22.46 12.87
C TYR A 483 17.83 -23.84 13.41
N GLU A 484 17.58 -23.96 14.71
CA GLU A 484 17.20 -25.23 15.34
C GLU A 484 15.98 -25.88 14.68
N LEU A 485 14.95 -25.08 14.37
CA LEU A 485 13.75 -25.57 13.68
C LEU A 485 14.06 -26.02 12.24
N SER A 486 14.82 -25.23 11.48
CA SER A 486 15.19 -25.56 10.10
C SER A 486 15.98 -26.86 10.00
N GLN A 487 16.76 -27.18 11.05
CA GLN A 487 17.56 -28.41 11.11
C GLN A 487 16.71 -29.67 11.32
N LEU A 488 15.40 -29.56 11.59
CA LEU A 488 14.50 -30.69 11.76
C LEU A 488 13.90 -31.18 10.44
N SER A 489 13.68 -30.27 9.49
CA SER A 489 12.99 -30.59 8.25
C SER A 489 13.77 -31.57 7.40
N GLY A 490 13.09 -32.61 6.92
CA GLY A 490 13.71 -33.67 6.12
C GLY A 490 14.77 -34.50 6.88
N LYS A 491 14.62 -34.67 8.20
CA LYS A 491 15.43 -35.55 9.03
C LYS A 491 14.55 -36.42 9.92
N PRO A 492 14.97 -37.66 10.26
CA PRO A 492 14.15 -38.57 11.06
C PRO A 492 13.95 -38.04 12.48
N LYS A 493 12.74 -38.26 13.04
CA LYS A 493 12.40 -37.81 14.40
C LYS A 493 13.21 -38.57 15.47
N LYS A 494 13.42 -39.87 15.24
CA LYS A 494 14.34 -40.74 15.98
C LYS A 494 15.16 -41.55 14.98
N THR A 495 16.36 -41.97 15.37
CA THR A 495 17.21 -42.84 14.54
C THR A 495 16.43 -44.08 14.09
N GLY A 496 16.33 -44.30 12.77
CA GLY A 496 15.61 -45.41 12.17
C GLY A 496 14.18 -45.08 11.69
N ASP A 497 13.61 -43.93 12.08
CA ASP A 497 12.30 -43.51 11.59
C ASP A 497 12.33 -43.20 10.08
N THR A 498 11.20 -43.43 9.39
CA THR A 498 11.01 -42.99 8.01
C THR A 498 10.86 -41.47 7.94
N TYR A 499 11.38 -40.87 6.86
CA TYR A 499 11.36 -39.44 6.65
C TYR A 499 11.51 -39.11 5.17
N VAL A 500 11.19 -37.88 4.77
CA VAL A 500 11.36 -37.40 3.39
C VAL A 500 12.39 -36.28 3.37
N TYR A 501 13.58 -36.62 2.88
CA TYR A 501 14.68 -35.66 2.68
C TYR A 501 14.44 -34.72 1.49
N ASP A 502 13.84 -35.23 0.41
CA ASP A 502 13.75 -34.53 -0.86
C ASP A 502 12.58 -33.52 -0.86
N PRO A 503 12.83 -32.21 -1.08
CA PRO A 503 11.79 -31.20 -1.20
C PRO A 503 10.69 -31.49 -2.22
N ILE A 504 10.92 -32.29 -3.24
CA ILE A 504 9.90 -32.58 -4.28
C ILE A 504 8.98 -33.74 -3.89
N ALA A 505 9.35 -34.55 -2.91
CA ALA A 505 8.66 -35.78 -2.52
C ALA A 505 7.78 -35.63 -1.28
N VAL A 506 7.46 -34.39 -0.88
CA VAL A 506 6.63 -34.10 0.30
C VAL A 506 5.27 -34.81 0.16
N PRO A 507 4.90 -35.70 1.10
CA PRO A 507 3.65 -36.44 1.03
C PRO A 507 2.48 -35.60 1.56
N HIS A 508 1.25 -36.05 1.34
CA HIS A 508 0.07 -35.49 2.02
C HIS A 508 0.21 -35.62 3.54
N GLY A 509 -0.46 -34.74 4.28
CA GLY A 509 -0.46 -34.78 5.74
C GLY A 509 -1.08 -36.08 6.27
N PRO A 510 -0.70 -36.52 7.49
CA PRO A 510 -1.29 -37.71 8.11
C PRO A 510 -2.82 -37.64 8.13
N GLY A 511 -3.49 -38.68 7.62
CA GLY A 511 -4.95 -38.75 7.57
C GLY A 511 -5.62 -37.87 6.50
N LYS A 512 -4.85 -37.21 5.62
CA LYS A 512 -5.38 -36.37 4.54
C LYS A 512 -5.28 -37.07 3.19
N SER A 513 -6.31 -36.89 2.36
CA SER A 513 -6.35 -37.38 0.98
C SER A 513 -5.72 -36.42 -0.02
N ASP A 514 -5.53 -35.15 0.35
CA ASP A 514 -4.98 -34.08 -0.49
C ASP A 514 -4.20 -33.06 0.38
N PHE A 515 -3.48 -32.13 -0.25
CA PHE A 515 -2.91 -30.96 0.41
C PHE A 515 -4.00 -29.96 0.76
N ASP A 516 -3.94 -29.40 1.97
CA ASP A 516 -4.84 -28.34 2.39
C ASP A 516 -4.10 -27.31 3.26
N SER A 517 -4.72 -26.15 3.42
CA SER A 517 -4.22 -25.02 4.19
C SER A 517 -4.95 -24.87 5.53
N ASP A 518 -5.37 -25.97 6.13
CA ASP A 518 -5.93 -25.99 7.49
C ASP A 518 -4.82 -25.80 8.53
N LEU A 519 -4.80 -24.61 9.13
CA LEU A 519 -3.80 -24.18 10.11
C LEU A 519 -4.32 -24.24 11.56
N THR A 520 -5.54 -24.74 11.77
CA THR A 520 -6.13 -24.91 13.11
C THR A 520 -5.37 -25.95 13.92
N ASP A 521 -5.45 -25.91 15.25
CA ASP A 521 -4.77 -26.89 16.12
C ASP A 521 -5.14 -28.35 15.81
N SER A 522 -6.40 -28.59 15.41
CA SER A 522 -6.87 -29.93 15.03
C SER A 522 -6.48 -30.34 13.62
N GLY A 523 -6.16 -29.39 12.73
CA GLY A 523 -6.01 -29.62 11.30
C GLY A 523 -4.58 -29.49 10.77
N ILE A 524 -3.72 -28.74 11.47
CA ILE A 524 -2.35 -28.53 11.05
C ILE A 524 -1.53 -29.81 11.15
N ARG A 525 -0.76 -30.11 10.09
CA ARG A 525 0.24 -31.20 10.12
C ARG A 525 1.51 -30.72 10.79
N THR A 526 2.14 -31.56 11.61
CA THR A 526 3.41 -31.26 12.31
C THR A 526 4.48 -32.33 12.05
N ASP A 527 4.34 -33.07 10.96
CA ASP A 527 5.25 -34.14 10.52
C ASP A 527 6.47 -33.59 9.78
N TYR A 528 7.17 -32.61 10.39
CA TYR A 528 8.24 -31.84 9.76
C TYR A 528 9.39 -32.68 9.16
N TRP A 529 9.58 -33.91 9.64
CA TRP A 529 10.53 -34.87 9.08
C TRP A 529 10.22 -35.23 7.61
N ASN A 530 9.01 -34.92 7.12
CA ASN A 530 8.56 -35.19 5.76
C ASN A 530 8.54 -33.95 4.83
N TRP A 531 8.97 -32.77 5.30
CA TRP A 531 8.82 -31.52 4.53
C TRP A 531 9.98 -31.21 3.58
N GLY A 532 10.95 -32.12 3.48
CA GLY A 532 12.18 -31.93 2.72
C GLY A 532 13.21 -31.08 3.47
N LYS A 533 14.49 -31.31 3.19
CA LYS A 533 15.59 -30.58 3.81
C LYS A 533 15.54 -29.09 3.45
N GLY A 534 15.84 -28.25 4.43
CA GLY A 534 15.98 -26.80 4.24
C GLY A 534 14.65 -26.04 4.33
N PHE A 535 13.52 -26.73 4.43
CA PHE A 535 12.23 -26.08 4.63
C PHE A 535 12.13 -25.45 6.01
N ILE A 536 11.73 -24.19 6.06
CA ILE A 536 11.24 -23.54 7.27
C ILE A 536 10.26 -22.43 6.89
N SER A 537 9.12 -22.42 7.57
CA SER A 537 8.10 -21.38 7.53
C SER A 537 7.25 -21.49 8.81
N ALA A 538 6.40 -20.50 9.06
CA ALA A 538 5.41 -20.53 10.13
C ALA A 538 4.18 -21.41 9.79
N TYR A 539 4.19 -22.11 8.66
CA TYR A 539 3.18 -23.10 8.26
C TYR A 539 3.84 -24.24 7.45
N PRO A 540 3.18 -25.41 7.34
CA PRO A 540 3.66 -26.55 6.53
C PRO A 540 3.77 -26.22 5.03
N PRO A 541 4.49 -27.03 4.24
CA PRO A 541 4.76 -26.73 2.82
C PRO A 541 3.52 -26.74 1.91
N ASP A 542 2.37 -27.22 2.39
CA ASP A 542 1.15 -27.47 1.63
C ASP A 542 0.71 -26.27 0.79
N GLN A 543 0.75 -25.04 1.32
CA GLN A 543 0.37 -23.84 0.55
C GLN A 543 1.21 -23.63 -0.72
N PHE A 544 2.50 -23.96 -0.70
CA PHE A 544 3.36 -23.86 -1.88
C PHE A 544 2.92 -24.89 -2.93
N ILE A 545 2.69 -26.13 -2.50
CA ILE A 545 2.28 -27.24 -3.36
C ILE A 545 0.89 -26.98 -3.95
N MET A 546 -0.03 -26.44 -3.14
CA MET A 546 -1.36 -26.03 -3.60
C MET A 546 -1.27 -24.93 -4.66
N LEU A 547 -0.40 -23.93 -4.48
CA LEU A 547 -0.19 -22.87 -5.49
C LEU A 547 0.38 -23.43 -6.79
N GLU A 548 1.33 -24.37 -6.72
CA GLU A 548 1.87 -25.10 -7.88
C GLU A 548 0.76 -25.82 -8.67
N ASN A 549 -0.30 -26.24 -7.98
CA ASN A 549 -1.49 -26.89 -8.55
C ASN A 549 -2.67 -25.91 -8.82
N GLY A 550 -2.44 -24.60 -8.74
CA GLY A 550 -3.41 -23.58 -9.17
C GLY A 550 -4.39 -23.10 -8.09
N ALA A 551 -4.08 -23.32 -6.80
CA ALA A 551 -4.86 -22.75 -5.71
C ALA A 551 -4.92 -21.21 -5.78
N ARG A 552 -6.08 -20.66 -5.39
CA ARG A 552 -6.37 -19.22 -5.44
C ARG A 552 -6.32 -18.60 -4.04
N TYR A 553 -6.40 -17.28 -4.01
CA TYR A 553 -6.42 -16.51 -2.78
C TYR A 553 -7.76 -16.67 -2.06
N GLY A 554 -7.71 -16.89 -0.75
CA GLY A 554 -8.87 -16.85 0.12
C GLY A 554 -8.69 -17.60 1.44
N GLY A 555 -9.77 -17.68 2.22
CA GLY A 555 -9.76 -18.23 3.57
C GLY A 555 -10.00 -19.73 3.67
N GLN A 556 -10.45 -20.40 2.60
CA GLN A 556 -10.84 -21.81 2.62
C GLN A 556 -9.65 -22.77 2.68
N LYS A 557 -9.90 -24.02 3.08
CA LYS A 557 -8.86 -25.06 3.19
C LYS A 557 -8.22 -25.43 1.84
N ASN A 558 -8.90 -25.19 0.73
CA ASN A 558 -8.38 -25.38 -0.63
C ASN A 558 -7.80 -24.08 -1.24
N GLN A 559 -7.65 -23.02 -0.45
CA GLN A 559 -7.12 -21.72 -0.86
C GLN A 559 -5.85 -21.38 -0.09
N VAL A 560 -5.07 -20.42 -0.58
CA VAL A 560 -3.77 -20.04 0.00
C VAL A 560 -3.68 -18.52 0.15
N TRP A 561 -2.65 -18.04 0.86
CA TRP A 561 -2.35 -16.61 0.91
C TRP A 561 -0.84 -16.37 0.75
N ALA A 562 -0.44 -15.92 -0.44
CA ALA A 562 0.90 -15.41 -0.78
C ALA A 562 2.07 -16.19 -0.15
N PRO A 563 2.19 -17.52 -0.33
CA PRO A 563 3.16 -18.31 0.44
C PRO A 563 4.62 -17.91 0.16
N TYR A 564 4.93 -17.48 -1.06
CA TYR A 564 6.27 -16.98 -1.43
C TYR A 564 6.55 -15.56 -0.93
N TYR A 565 5.53 -14.71 -0.73
CA TYR A 565 5.71 -13.40 -0.07
C TYR A 565 6.24 -13.57 1.36
N THR A 566 5.71 -14.53 2.10
CA THR A 566 6.15 -14.83 3.47
C THR A 566 7.58 -15.34 3.49
N LEU A 567 7.94 -16.28 2.60
CA LEU A 567 9.34 -16.73 2.48
C LEU A 567 10.28 -15.59 2.12
N HIS A 568 9.86 -14.68 1.24
CA HIS A 568 10.65 -13.50 0.91
C HIS A 568 10.99 -12.69 2.17
N LYS A 569 10.02 -12.41 3.05
CA LYS A 569 10.32 -11.63 4.27
C LYS A 569 11.31 -12.34 5.17
N ILE A 570 11.13 -13.64 5.37
CA ILE A 570 12.01 -14.44 6.23
C ILE A 570 13.43 -14.48 5.65
N LEU A 571 13.56 -14.71 4.34
CA LEU A 571 14.84 -14.69 3.62
C LEU A 571 15.52 -13.32 3.72
N ALA A 572 14.80 -12.24 3.42
CA ALA A 572 15.32 -10.87 3.52
C ALA A 572 15.83 -10.58 4.93
N GLY A 573 15.03 -10.87 5.96
CA GLY A 573 15.42 -10.67 7.36
C GLY A 573 16.63 -11.47 7.79
N LEU A 574 16.73 -12.75 7.43
CA LEU A 574 17.91 -13.58 7.73
C LEU A 574 19.17 -13.05 7.04
N MET A 575 19.03 -12.59 5.80
CA MET A 575 20.13 -12.00 5.03
C MET A 575 20.57 -10.65 5.59
N ASP A 576 19.63 -9.81 6.01
CA ASP A 576 19.93 -8.52 6.62
C ASP A 576 20.69 -8.74 7.95
N VAL A 577 20.28 -9.71 8.77
CA VAL A 577 21.03 -10.11 9.98
C VAL A 577 22.44 -10.58 9.61
N TYR A 578 22.61 -11.40 8.57
CA TYR A 578 23.92 -11.84 8.11
C TYR A 578 24.81 -10.68 7.65
N GLU A 579 24.29 -9.77 6.82
CA GLU A 579 25.07 -8.66 6.27
C GLU A 579 25.52 -7.68 7.36
N VAL A 580 24.71 -7.41 8.40
CA VAL A 580 25.09 -6.48 9.49
C VAL A 580 25.93 -7.11 10.61
N SER A 581 25.87 -8.43 10.81
CA SER A 581 26.51 -9.10 11.97
C SER A 581 27.50 -10.21 11.62
N GLY A 582 27.49 -10.69 10.37
CA GLY A 582 28.25 -11.87 9.95
C GLY A 582 27.70 -13.21 10.43
N ASN A 583 26.49 -13.25 11.01
CA ASN A 583 25.90 -14.47 11.60
C ASN A 583 25.73 -15.60 10.57
N LYS A 584 26.62 -16.61 10.64
CA LYS A 584 26.67 -17.72 9.67
C LYS A 584 25.46 -18.65 9.76
N LYS A 585 24.82 -18.79 10.93
CA LYS A 585 23.59 -19.58 11.05
C LYS A 585 22.46 -18.92 10.25
N ALA A 586 22.34 -17.59 10.29
CA ALA A 586 21.34 -16.88 9.51
C ALA A 586 21.51 -17.14 8.00
N LEU A 587 22.74 -17.07 7.51
CA LEU A 587 23.07 -17.43 6.12
C LEU A 587 22.77 -18.90 5.82
N GLU A 588 23.10 -19.83 6.74
CA GLU A 588 22.82 -21.26 6.54
C GLU A 588 21.32 -21.52 6.38
N VAL A 589 20.47 -20.95 7.25
CA VAL A 589 19.00 -21.06 7.13
C VAL A 589 18.55 -20.49 5.78
N ALA A 590 19.01 -19.29 5.42
CA ALA A 590 18.65 -18.66 4.16
C ALA A 590 19.06 -19.50 2.93
N THR A 591 20.26 -20.10 2.95
CA THR A 591 20.70 -21.00 1.87
C THR A 591 19.88 -22.29 1.83
N GLY A 592 19.49 -22.87 2.97
CA GLY A 592 18.62 -24.05 3.04
C GLY A 592 17.24 -23.77 2.46
N MET A 593 16.66 -22.62 2.78
CA MET A 593 15.41 -22.15 2.19
C MET A 593 15.54 -21.97 0.68
N GLY A 594 16.61 -21.31 0.21
CA GLY A 594 16.88 -21.11 -1.22
C GLY A 594 17.05 -22.44 -1.98
N ASP A 595 17.74 -23.41 -1.38
CA ASP A 595 17.93 -24.75 -1.94
C ASP A 595 16.60 -25.52 -2.03
N TRP A 596 15.74 -25.41 -1.01
CA TRP A 596 14.39 -26.00 -1.02
C TRP A 596 13.50 -25.40 -2.12
N VAL A 597 13.51 -24.07 -2.25
CA VAL A 597 12.77 -23.35 -3.31
C VAL A 597 13.26 -23.75 -4.69
N TYR A 598 14.58 -23.80 -4.90
CA TYR A 598 15.16 -24.24 -6.18
C TYR A 598 14.73 -25.66 -6.53
N ALA A 599 14.82 -26.59 -5.57
CA ALA A 599 14.47 -27.99 -5.79
C ALA A 599 13.04 -28.14 -6.32
N ARG A 600 12.07 -27.41 -5.75
CA ARG A 600 10.67 -27.45 -6.20
C ARG A 600 10.42 -26.68 -7.48
N LEU A 601 10.73 -25.37 -7.51
CA LEU A 601 10.37 -24.51 -8.63
C LEU A 601 11.06 -24.90 -9.95
N SER A 602 12.23 -25.53 -9.87
CA SER A 602 12.95 -26.02 -11.06
C SER A 602 12.23 -27.17 -11.77
N GLN A 603 11.33 -27.89 -11.10
CA GLN A 603 10.55 -28.98 -11.70
C GLN A 603 9.29 -28.50 -12.42
N LEU A 604 8.86 -27.26 -12.16
CA LEU A 604 7.59 -26.77 -12.71
C LEU A 604 7.73 -26.42 -14.20
N PRO A 605 6.71 -26.70 -15.01
CA PRO A 605 6.62 -26.13 -16.36
C PRO A 605 6.57 -24.59 -16.33
N THR A 606 7.08 -23.95 -17.37
CA THR A 606 7.08 -22.49 -17.49
C THR A 606 5.66 -21.91 -17.43
N GLU A 607 4.71 -22.57 -18.07
CA GLU A 607 3.30 -22.19 -18.14
C GLU A 607 2.64 -22.23 -16.76
N THR A 608 3.04 -23.18 -15.91
CA THR A 608 2.59 -23.23 -14.51
C THR A 608 3.11 -22.04 -13.74
N ARG A 609 4.41 -21.71 -13.85
CA ARG A 609 4.98 -20.51 -13.22
C ARG A 609 4.32 -19.22 -13.71
N ILE A 610 4.06 -19.10 -15.01
CA ILE A 610 3.33 -17.96 -15.59
C ILE A 610 1.95 -17.83 -14.94
N ARG A 611 1.18 -18.92 -14.80
CA ARG A 611 -0.13 -18.88 -14.12
C ARG A 611 0.01 -18.47 -12.65
N MET A 612 0.97 -19.05 -11.92
CA MET A 612 1.21 -18.74 -10.51
C MET A 612 1.44 -17.24 -10.32
N TRP A 613 2.45 -16.67 -10.97
CA TRP A 613 2.86 -15.26 -10.77
C TRP A 613 1.83 -14.22 -11.23
N ASN A 614 0.88 -14.62 -12.07
CA ASN A 614 -0.22 -13.76 -12.51
C ASN A 614 -1.50 -13.93 -11.68
N THR A 615 -1.53 -14.88 -10.73
CA THR A 615 -2.69 -15.09 -9.85
C THR A 615 -2.73 -14.02 -8.77
N TYR A 616 -3.90 -13.38 -8.61
CA TYR A 616 -4.14 -12.35 -7.59
C TYR A 616 -3.83 -12.86 -6.19
N ILE A 617 -2.91 -12.19 -5.48
CA ILE A 617 -2.46 -12.42 -4.09
C ILE A 617 -1.89 -13.83 -3.81
N ALA A 618 -2.52 -14.92 -4.24
CA ALA A 618 -1.98 -16.28 -4.12
C ALA A 618 -0.61 -16.39 -4.79
N GLY A 619 -0.47 -15.74 -5.96
CA GLY A 619 0.76 -15.67 -6.73
C GLY A 619 1.76 -14.63 -6.25
N GLU A 620 1.44 -13.86 -5.20
CA GLU A 620 2.35 -12.84 -4.69
C GLU A 620 3.59 -13.50 -4.07
N PHE A 621 4.75 -13.12 -4.59
CA PHE A 621 6.05 -13.59 -4.11
C PHE A 621 6.90 -12.47 -3.52
N GLY A 622 6.38 -11.25 -3.38
CA GLY A 622 7.16 -10.08 -2.99
C GLY A 622 8.44 -9.94 -3.83
N GLY A 623 9.60 -9.78 -3.18
CA GLY A 623 10.92 -9.72 -3.81
C GLY A 623 11.68 -11.05 -3.77
N MET A 624 11.02 -12.19 -4.02
CA MET A 624 11.74 -13.48 -4.10
C MET A 624 12.86 -13.46 -5.15
N ASN A 625 12.65 -12.82 -6.29
CA ASN A 625 13.70 -12.60 -7.29
C ASN A 625 14.88 -11.79 -6.72
N GLU A 626 14.59 -10.75 -5.92
CA GLU A 626 15.61 -9.97 -5.22
C GLU A 626 16.45 -10.82 -4.26
N VAL A 627 15.82 -11.52 -3.31
CA VAL A 627 16.57 -12.27 -2.28
C VAL A 627 17.35 -13.45 -2.87
N MET A 628 16.84 -14.09 -3.92
CA MET A 628 17.58 -15.14 -4.62
C MET A 628 18.77 -14.58 -5.40
N ALA A 629 18.64 -13.41 -6.03
CA ALA A 629 19.76 -12.71 -6.67
C ALA A 629 20.80 -12.23 -5.64
N ARG A 630 20.36 -11.70 -4.49
CA ARG A 630 21.25 -11.35 -3.36
C ARG A 630 21.97 -12.59 -2.82
N LEU A 631 21.30 -13.73 -2.68
CA LEU A 631 21.95 -14.99 -2.26
C LEU A 631 23.02 -15.44 -3.26
N TYR A 632 22.77 -15.28 -4.56
CA TYR A 632 23.79 -15.50 -5.58
C TYR A 632 24.99 -14.56 -5.39
N ARG A 633 24.75 -13.26 -5.18
CA ARG A 633 25.80 -12.28 -4.90
C ARG A 633 26.65 -12.65 -3.68
N ILE A 634 26.03 -13.15 -2.61
CA ILE A 634 26.71 -13.51 -1.35
C ILE A 634 27.48 -14.83 -1.47
N THR A 635 26.94 -15.83 -2.17
CA THR A 635 27.46 -17.21 -2.13
C THR A 635 28.18 -17.66 -3.40
N GLY A 636 27.95 -16.99 -4.53
CA GLY A 636 28.42 -17.39 -5.86
C GLY A 636 27.75 -18.64 -6.43
N LYS A 637 26.78 -19.27 -5.74
CA LYS A 637 26.16 -20.52 -6.21
C LYS A 637 25.20 -20.25 -7.39
N PRO A 638 25.44 -20.79 -8.59
CA PRO A 638 24.68 -20.44 -9.80
C PRO A 638 23.20 -20.82 -9.74
N ASN A 639 22.82 -21.81 -8.92
CA ASN A 639 21.42 -22.20 -8.76
C ASN A 639 20.57 -21.06 -8.19
N TYR A 640 21.12 -20.15 -7.38
CA TYR A 640 20.34 -19.03 -6.83
C TYR A 640 19.98 -18.00 -7.89
N LEU A 641 20.88 -17.69 -8.83
CA LEU A 641 20.55 -16.84 -9.97
C LEU A 641 19.49 -17.52 -10.86
N LYS A 642 19.65 -18.82 -11.15
CA LYS A 642 18.61 -19.58 -11.87
C LYS A 642 17.27 -19.51 -11.16
N THR A 643 17.25 -19.69 -9.83
CA THR A 643 16.02 -19.61 -9.03
C THR A 643 15.39 -18.23 -9.11
N ALA A 644 16.20 -17.17 -9.04
CA ALA A 644 15.71 -15.80 -9.18
C ALA A 644 14.99 -15.58 -10.53
N GLN A 645 15.51 -16.17 -11.62
CA GLN A 645 14.88 -16.14 -12.95
C GLN A 645 13.57 -16.95 -13.01
N LEU A 646 13.40 -17.98 -12.18
CA LEU A 646 12.12 -18.72 -12.09
C LEU A 646 10.98 -17.86 -11.52
N PHE A 647 11.31 -16.76 -10.83
CA PHE A 647 10.36 -15.77 -10.34
C PHE A 647 10.09 -14.63 -11.33
N ASP A 648 10.63 -14.69 -12.55
CA ASP A 648 10.31 -13.68 -13.56
C ASP A 648 8.81 -13.70 -13.89
N ASN A 649 8.14 -12.57 -13.65
CA ASN A 649 6.74 -12.40 -14.01
C ASN A 649 6.64 -12.09 -15.51
N ILE A 650 6.76 -13.15 -16.33
CA ILE A 650 6.89 -13.07 -17.78
C ILE A 650 5.86 -12.12 -18.42
N LYS A 651 4.58 -12.20 -18.04
CA LYS A 651 3.52 -11.38 -18.62
C LYS A 651 3.71 -9.88 -18.37
N VAL A 652 4.11 -9.52 -17.15
CA VAL A 652 4.30 -8.11 -16.75
C VAL A 652 5.64 -7.58 -17.26
N PHE A 653 6.71 -8.36 -17.12
CA PHE A 653 8.08 -7.95 -17.42
C PHE A 653 8.38 -7.96 -18.93
N PHE A 654 7.94 -9.01 -19.62
CA PHE A 654 8.38 -9.36 -20.97
C PHE A 654 7.23 -9.55 -21.97
N GLY A 655 5.98 -9.58 -21.50
CA GLY A 655 4.78 -9.84 -22.30
C GLY A 655 4.56 -11.33 -22.58
N ASP A 656 5.61 -12.03 -23.02
CA ASP A 656 5.61 -13.45 -23.36
C ASP A 656 6.98 -14.09 -23.14
N THR A 657 7.08 -15.41 -23.35
CA THR A 657 8.32 -16.19 -23.21
C THR A 657 9.37 -15.87 -24.27
N ALA A 658 9.00 -15.16 -25.35
CA ALA A 658 9.92 -14.67 -26.38
C ALA A 658 10.46 -13.25 -26.07
N HIS A 659 9.99 -12.64 -24.98
CA HIS A 659 10.33 -11.28 -24.56
C HIS A 659 10.00 -10.23 -25.63
N SER A 660 8.88 -10.42 -26.33
CA SER A 660 8.50 -9.56 -27.45
C SER A 660 7.91 -8.21 -27.02
N GLN A 661 7.41 -8.08 -25.78
CA GLN A 661 6.72 -6.89 -25.25
C GLN A 661 7.02 -6.60 -23.76
N GLY A 662 6.02 -6.13 -22.99
CA GLY A 662 6.11 -5.90 -21.55
C GLY A 662 6.87 -4.65 -21.15
N LEU A 663 7.10 -4.53 -19.83
CA LEU A 663 7.84 -3.42 -19.24
C LEU A 663 9.26 -3.28 -19.80
N ALA A 664 9.92 -4.38 -20.17
CA ALA A 664 11.24 -4.36 -20.82
C ALA A 664 11.24 -3.56 -22.14
N LYS A 665 10.07 -3.44 -22.79
CA LYS A 665 9.84 -2.69 -24.04
C LYS A 665 9.00 -1.42 -23.82
N ASN A 666 8.89 -0.94 -22.57
CA ASN A 666 8.14 0.24 -22.18
C ASN A 666 6.61 0.14 -22.41
N VAL A 667 6.07 -1.08 -22.46
CA VAL A 667 4.61 -1.35 -22.48
C VAL A 667 4.10 -1.40 -21.04
N ASP A 668 2.99 -0.70 -20.78
CA ASP A 668 2.38 -0.61 -19.45
C ASP A 668 1.47 -1.82 -19.17
N ASN A 669 2.08 -2.91 -18.69
CA ASN A 669 1.37 -4.17 -18.38
C ASN A 669 0.94 -4.30 -16.92
N PHE A 670 0.98 -3.22 -16.12
CA PHE A 670 0.60 -3.26 -14.70
C PHE A 670 -0.70 -2.49 -14.36
N ARG A 671 -1.40 -2.00 -15.38
CA ARG A 671 -2.75 -1.41 -15.29
C ARG A 671 -3.70 -2.28 -14.47
N GLY A 672 -4.33 -1.71 -13.46
CA GLY A 672 -5.34 -2.43 -12.65
C GLY A 672 -4.79 -3.50 -11.71
N LEU A 673 -3.48 -3.75 -11.69
CA LEU A 673 -2.87 -4.79 -10.86
C LEU A 673 -2.69 -4.31 -9.41
N HIS A 674 -2.71 -5.25 -8.46
CA HIS A 674 -2.40 -4.98 -7.06
C HIS A 674 -1.00 -4.37 -6.92
N ALA A 675 -0.89 -3.15 -6.40
CA ALA A 675 0.33 -2.36 -6.52
C ALA A 675 1.49 -3.00 -5.75
N ASN A 676 1.30 -3.28 -4.47
CA ASN A 676 2.35 -3.82 -3.62
C ASN A 676 2.68 -5.30 -3.90
N GLN A 677 1.83 -6.02 -4.64
CA GLN A 677 2.19 -7.37 -5.14
C GLN A 677 3.29 -7.27 -6.19
N HIS A 678 3.28 -6.20 -7.00
CA HIS A 678 4.14 -6.07 -8.19
C HIS A 678 5.38 -5.18 -7.95
N ILE A 679 5.28 -4.10 -7.16
CA ILE A 679 6.42 -3.18 -6.93
C ILE A 679 7.66 -3.93 -6.38
N PRO A 680 7.57 -4.84 -5.39
CA PRO A 680 8.73 -5.61 -4.92
C PRO A 680 9.36 -6.51 -5.99
N GLN A 681 8.55 -7.03 -6.93
CA GLN A 681 9.07 -7.82 -8.05
C GLN A 681 9.91 -6.92 -8.98
N ILE A 682 9.45 -5.69 -9.21
CA ILE A 682 10.18 -4.68 -9.97
C ILE A 682 11.45 -4.26 -9.24
N VAL A 683 11.41 -4.05 -7.92
CA VAL A 683 12.61 -3.83 -7.10
C VAL A 683 13.61 -4.95 -7.34
N GLY A 684 13.20 -6.22 -7.29
CA GLY A 684 14.09 -7.34 -7.53
C GLY A 684 14.75 -7.36 -8.92
N SER A 685 14.14 -6.72 -9.94
CA SER A 685 14.76 -6.61 -11.26
C SER A 685 16.07 -5.80 -11.24
N ILE A 686 16.23 -4.80 -10.36
CA ILE A 686 17.48 -4.04 -10.30
C ILE A 686 18.63 -4.88 -9.71
N GLU A 687 18.35 -5.72 -8.71
CA GLU A 687 19.34 -6.66 -8.17
C GLU A 687 19.68 -7.73 -9.22
N MET A 688 18.67 -8.24 -9.95
CA MET A 688 18.87 -9.15 -11.08
C MET A 688 19.78 -8.55 -12.14
N TYR A 689 19.58 -7.28 -12.49
CA TYR A 689 20.48 -6.57 -13.40
C TYR A 689 21.91 -6.49 -12.83
N SER A 690 22.03 -6.18 -11.54
CA SER A 690 23.33 -6.02 -10.88
C SER A 690 24.20 -7.29 -11.00
N VAL A 691 23.60 -8.47 -10.92
CA VAL A 691 24.32 -9.76 -10.94
C VAL A 691 24.38 -10.41 -12.33
N SER A 692 23.34 -10.27 -13.16
CA SER A 692 23.28 -10.91 -14.49
C SER A 692 23.81 -10.04 -15.63
N LYS A 693 23.84 -8.72 -15.45
CA LYS A 693 24.10 -7.71 -16.48
C LYS A 693 23.12 -7.74 -17.66
N ASN A 694 21.97 -8.41 -17.55
CA ASN A 694 20.95 -8.41 -18.59
C ASN A 694 20.22 -7.05 -18.63
N PRO A 695 20.35 -6.25 -19.71
CA PRO A 695 19.79 -4.91 -19.80
C PRO A 695 18.27 -4.84 -19.68
N GLU A 696 17.54 -5.92 -19.97
CA GLU A 696 16.08 -5.92 -19.88
C GLU A 696 15.60 -5.70 -18.45
N TYR A 697 16.30 -6.24 -17.44
CA TYR A 697 15.95 -6.02 -16.05
C TYR A 697 16.09 -4.56 -15.61
N TYR A 698 17.15 -3.86 -16.07
CA TYR A 698 17.26 -2.41 -15.83
C TYR A 698 16.10 -1.65 -16.48
N LYS A 699 15.76 -2.01 -17.73
CA LYS A 699 14.65 -1.37 -18.46
C LYS A 699 13.30 -1.59 -17.76
N ILE A 700 13.07 -2.78 -17.19
CA ILE A 700 11.86 -3.07 -16.41
C ILE A 700 11.74 -2.10 -15.23
N ALA A 701 12.78 -2.01 -14.39
CA ALA A 701 12.84 -1.10 -13.25
C ALA A 701 12.61 0.37 -13.66
N ASP A 702 13.36 0.83 -14.65
CA ASP A 702 13.36 2.24 -15.06
C ASP A 702 12.07 2.65 -15.79
N ASN A 703 11.55 1.81 -16.69
CA ASN A 703 10.26 2.08 -17.36
C ASN A 703 9.10 2.05 -16.36
N PHE A 704 9.09 1.10 -15.42
CA PHE A 704 8.08 1.04 -14.38
C PHE A 704 8.11 2.29 -13.50
N TRP A 705 9.29 2.68 -13.00
CA TRP A 705 9.43 3.88 -12.17
C TRP A 705 8.93 5.13 -12.90
N TYR A 706 9.36 5.31 -14.17
CA TYR A 706 8.96 6.45 -14.99
C TYR A 706 7.44 6.53 -15.16
N LYS A 707 6.80 5.43 -15.55
CA LYS A 707 5.34 5.39 -15.73
C LYS A 707 4.61 5.61 -14.40
N THR A 708 5.07 4.95 -13.34
CA THR A 708 4.44 5.04 -12.02
C THR A 708 4.41 6.48 -11.49
N VAL A 709 5.56 7.17 -11.52
CA VAL A 709 5.68 8.56 -11.05
C VAL A 709 4.89 9.54 -11.92
N ASN A 710 4.78 9.28 -13.22
CA ASN A 710 4.12 10.21 -14.14
C ASN A 710 2.62 9.96 -14.30
N ASP A 711 2.13 8.71 -14.17
CA ASP A 711 0.77 8.34 -14.61
C ASP A 711 -0.09 7.73 -13.49
N TYR A 712 0.48 7.46 -12.31
CA TYR A 712 -0.20 6.76 -11.21
C TYR A 712 -0.01 7.39 -9.82
N MET A 713 0.83 8.42 -9.71
CA MET A 713 1.28 8.98 -8.44
C MET A 713 0.40 10.15 -7.96
N TYR A 714 -0.02 10.09 -6.69
CA TYR A 714 -0.63 11.23 -5.99
C TYR A 714 0.44 12.20 -5.46
N SER A 715 0.06 13.42 -5.10
CA SER A 715 0.96 14.52 -4.74
C SER A 715 1.87 14.21 -3.55
N ILE A 716 1.47 13.31 -2.64
CA ILE A 716 2.32 12.86 -1.52
C ILE A 716 3.45 11.91 -1.93
N GLY A 717 3.49 11.46 -3.20
CA GLY A 717 4.44 10.47 -3.72
C GLY A 717 3.93 9.02 -3.67
N GLY A 718 2.71 8.80 -3.18
CA GLY A 718 2.08 7.49 -3.08
C GLY A 718 1.33 7.06 -4.35
N VAL A 719 0.97 5.78 -4.40
CA VAL A 719 0.25 5.12 -5.50
C VAL A 719 -0.81 4.17 -4.95
N ALA A 720 -1.66 3.64 -5.82
CA ALA A 720 -2.86 2.87 -5.50
C ALA A 720 -4.00 3.72 -4.90
N GLY A 721 -5.20 3.15 -4.92
CA GLY A 721 -6.45 3.85 -4.58
C GLY A 721 -7.45 3.81 -5.73
N ALA A 722 -7.45 2.74 -6.52
CA ALA A 722 -8.30 2.61 -7.69
C ALA A 722 -9.78 2.41 -7.32
N ARG A 723 -10.63 3.15 -8.01
CA ARG A 723 -12.06 2.87 -8.16
C ARG A 723 -12.33 1.96 -9.35
N ASN A 724 -11.43 1.99 -10.34
CA ASN A 724 -11.42 1.07 -11.47
C ASN A 724 -10.02 0.44 -11.64
N PRO A 725 -9.85 -0.86 -11.36
CA PRO A 725 -10.85 -1.76 -10.77
C PRO A 725 -11.25 -1.30 -9.35
N ALA A 726 -12.37 -1.80 -8.83
CA ALA A 726 -12.87 -1.45 -7.49
C ALA A 726 -12.02 -2.10 -6.38
N ASN A 727 -10.76 -1.68 -6.25
CA ASN A 727 -9.82 -2.14 -5.24
C ASN A 727 -8.80 -1.02 -4.92
N ALA A 728 -8.83 -0.54 -3.68
CA ALA A 728 -7.96 0.52 -3.19
C ALA A 728 -6.47 0.15 -3.17
N GLU A 729 -6.12 -1.13 -3.26
CA GLU A 729 -4.73 -1.60 -3.30
C GLU A 729 -4.19 -1.74 -4.74
N CYS A 730 -5.03 -1.54 -5.75
CA CYS A 730 -4.64 -1.61 -7.16
C CYS A 730 -4.21 -0.24 -7.73
N PHE A 731 -3.36 -0.31 -8.74
CA PHE A 731 -3.21 0.78 -9.72
C PHE A 731 -4.54 1.00 -10.46
N ILE A 732 -4.77 2.22 -10.96
CA ILE A 732 -5.90 2.49 -11.86
C ILE A 732 -5.71 1.70 -13.17
N SER A 733 -6.81 1.28 -13.80
CA SER A 733 -6.74 0.55 -15.07
C SER A 733 -6.50 1.46 -16.28
N GLN A 734 -6.76 2.76 -16.15
CA GLN A 734 -6.51 3.77 -17.17
C GLN A 734 -5.41 4.73 -16.70
N PRO A 735 -4.18 4.65 -17.25
CA PRO A 735 -3.07 5.51 -16.82
C PRO A 735 -3.39 7.00 -16.99
N ALA A 736 -2.79 7.83 -16.14
CA ALA A 736 -2.94 9.30 -16.18
C ALA A 736 -4.37 9.82 -16.01
N THR A 737 -5.23 9.06 -15.31
CA THR A 737 -6.63 9.42 -15.02
C THR A 737 -6.95 9.29 -13.52
N LEU A 738 -6.11 9.85 -12.64
CA LEU A 738 -6.27 9.70 -11.19
C LEU A 738 -7.55 10.35 -10.66
N TYR A 739 -8.00 11.47 -11.22
CA TYR A 739 -9.28 12.06 -10.82
C TYR A 739 -10.45 11.15 -11.20
N GLU A 740 -10.46 10.68 -12.45
CA GLU A 740 -11.55 9.82 -12.95
C GLU A 740 -11.55 8.43 -12.31
N ASN A 741 -10.39 7.78 -12.16
CA ASN A 741 -10.30 6.37 -11.77
C ASN A 741 -9.65 6.11 -10.41
N GLY A 742 -9.02 7.10 -9.79
CA GLY A 742 -8.39 7.03 -8.46
C GLY A 742 -9.32 7.46 -7.33
N PHE A 743 -8.77 7.96 -6.22
CA PHE A 743 -9.49 8.48 -5.04
C PHE A 743 -10.59 7.55 -4.47
N SER A 744 -10.33 6.24 -4.45
CA SER A 744 -11.26 5.24 -3.90
C SER A 744 -11.61 5.47 -2.43
N GLU A 745 -12.89 5.51 -2.07
CA GLU A 745 -13.33 5.65 -0.66
C GLU A 745 -12.75 4.56 0.26
N GLY A 746 -12.47 3.37 -0.28
CA GLY A 746 -11.87 2.24 0.45
C GLY A 746 -10.41 2.43 0.85
N GLY A 747 -9.80 3.56 0.48
CA GLY A 747 -8.43 3.92 0.80
C GLY A 747 -7.65 4.44 -0.41
N GLN A 748 -6.58 5.19 -0.14
CA GLN A 748 -5.59 5.57 -1.14
C GLN A 748 -4.19 5.37 -0.54
N ASN A 749 -3.18 5.25 -1.41
CA ASN A 749 -1.77 5.32 -1.00
C ASN A 749 -1.42 4.31 0.11
N GLU A 750 -1.43 3.02 -0.22
CA GLU A 750 -0.89 2.01 0.69
C GLU A 750 0.57 2.34 1.04
N THR A 751 0.90 2.39 2.33
CA THR A 751 2.24 2.82 2.77
C THR A 751 3.35 1.89 2.27
N CYS A 752 3.10 0.57 2.18
CA CYS A 752 4.06 -0.40 1.61
C CYS A 752 4.49 -0.05 0.18
N ALA A 753 3.56 0.45 -0.64
CA ALA A 753 3.84 0.77 -2.04
C ALA A 753 4.87 1.90 -2.12
N THR A 754 4.75 2.90 -1.25
CA THR A 754 5.72 4.00 -1.19
C THR A 754 7.06 3.55 -0.62
N TYR A 755 7.05 2.71 0.42
CA TYR A 755 8.28 2.08 0.92
C TYR A 755 9.09 1.40 -0.19
N ASN A 756 8.43 0.55 -0.99
CA ASN A 756 9.08 -0.18 -2.07
C ASN A 756 9.45 0.74 -3.25
N MET A 757 8.68 1.79 -3.53
CA MET A 757 9.07 2.80 -4.54
C MET A 757 10.29 3.61 -4.11
N LEU A 758 10.42 3.98 -2.82
CA LEU A 758 11.63 4.62 -2.29
C LEU A 758 12.85 3.71 -2.42
N LYS A 759 12.67 2.41 -2.14
CA LYS A 759 13.71 1.39 -2.36
C LYS A 759 14.13 1.32 -3.84
N LEU A 760 13.17 1.15 -4.76
CA LEU A 760 13.42 1.13 -6.21
C LEU A 760 14.17 2.39 -6.68
N THR A 761 13.74 3.55 -6.18
CA THR A 761 14.31 4.85 -6.52
C THR A 761 15.77 4.97 -6.08
N SER A 762 16.05 4.57 -4.84
CA SER A 762 17.41 4.52 -4.30
C SER A 762 18.29 3.58 -5.12
N ASP A 763 17.78 2.40 -5.47
CA ASP A 763 18.54 1.40 -6.22
C ASP A 763 18.84 1.85 -7.65
N LEU A 764 17.87 2.46 -8.36
CA LEU A 764 18.09 3.06 -9.67
C LEU A 764 19.16 4.16 -9.62
N PHE A 765 19.15 4.98 -8.57
CA PHE A 765 20.11 6.06 -8.39
C PHE A 765 21.55 5.55 -8.20
N LEU A 766 21.76 4.30 -7.77
CA LEU A 766 23.10 3.69 -7.72
C LEU A 766 23.72 3.48 -9.12
N PHE A 767 22.89 3.47 -10.17
CA PHE A 767 23.30 3.28 -11.56
C PHE A 767 23.26 4.60 -12.34
N ASP A 768 22.18 5.36 -12.21
CA ASP A 768 21.95 6.59 -12.96
C ASP A 768 21.54 7.75 -12.03
N GLN A 769 22.44 8.72 -11.88
CA GLN A 769 22.34 9.77 -10.86
C GLN A 769 21.44 10.94 -11.29
N ARG A 770 20.19 10.63 -11.67
CA ARG A 770 19.18 11.64 -12.04
C ARG A 770 18.59 12.29 -10.80
N ALA A 771 18.46 13.62 -10.81
CA ALA A 771 17.90 14.36 -9.68
C ALA A 771 16.42 14.04 -9.44
N GLU A 772 15.65 13.79 -10.49
CA GLU A 772 14.22 13.41 -10.41
C GLU A 772 13.96 12.17 -9.54
N LEU A 773 14.92 11.24 -9.46
CA LEU A 773 14.85 10.10 -8.56
C LEU A 773 14.86 10.60 -7.10
N MET A 774 15.80 11.48 -6.74
CA MET A 774 15.92 11.98 -5.38
C MET A 774 14.91 13.09 -5.05
N ASP A 775 14.33 13.75 -6.04
CA ASP A 775 13.15 14.61 -5.86
C ASP A 775 11.91 13.77 -5.51
N TYR A 776 11.70 12.62 -6.17
CA TYR A 776 10.68 11.67 -5.77
C TYR A 776 10.96 11.09 -4.37
N TYR A 777 12.22 10.74 -4.07
CA TYR A 777 12.59 10.21 -2.78
C TYR A 777 12.24 11.21 -1.65
N GLU A 778 12.63 12.48 -1.81
CA GLU A 778 12.27 13.57 -0.89
C GLU A 778 10.74 13.69 -0.74
N ARG A 779 10.00 13.66 -1.87
CA ARG A 779 8.54 13.75 -1.88
C ARG A 779 7.89 12.65 -1.03
N GLY A 780 8.19 11.38 -1.34
CA GLY A 780 7.60 10.23 -0.67
C GLY A 780 8.03 10.12 0.79
N LEU A 781 9.27 10.48 1.12
CA LEU A 781 9.78 10.47 2.48
C LEU A 781 9.05 11.50 3.37
N TYR A 782 9.06 12.77 2.99
CA TYR A 782 8.46 13.84 3.80
C TYR A 782 6.94 13.79 3.83
N ASN A 783 6.30 13.52 2.69
CA ASN A 783 4.85 13.73 2.56
C ASN A 783 4.04 12.45 2.75
N HIS A 784 4.65 11.26 2.67
CA HIS A 784 3.95 10.00 2.92
C HIS A 784 4.55 9.24 4.09
N ILE A 785 5.83 8.85 4.05
CA ILE A 785 6.44 8.01 5.09
C ILE A 785 6.40 8.70 6.46
N LEU A 786 6.83 9.97 6.57
CA LEU A 786 6.73 10.69 7.84
C LEU A 786 5.27 10.90 8.28
N ALA A 787 4.36 11.12 7.33
CA ALA A 787 2.94 11.34 7.59
C ALA A 787 2.19 10.07 8.03
N SER A 788 2.76 8.88 7.74
CA SER A 788 2.18 7.58 8.06
C SER A 788 2.32 7.17 9.52
N VAL A 789 3.07 7.92 10.34
CA VAL A 789 3.33 7.59 11.76
C VAL A 789 2.50 8.47 12.69
N ALA A 790 1.94 7.86 13.74
CA ALA A 790 1.14 8.55 14.75
C ALA A 790 1.95 9.59 15.54
N GLU A 791 1.23 10.53 16.15
CA GLU A 791 1.84 11.63 16.89
C GLU A 791 2.71 11.17 18.06
N ASN A 792 2.19 10.25 18.87
CA ASN A 792 2.77 9.90 20.19
C ASN A 792 3.15 8.43 20.35
N SER A 793 3.01 7.60 19.30
CA SER A 793 3.27 6.16 19.36
C SER A 793 3.80 5.66 18.01
N PRO A 794 4.36 4.44 17.91
CA PRO A 794 4.79 3.87 16.64
C PRO A 794 3.61 3.34 15.80
N ALA A 795 2.36 3.61 16.20
CA ALA A 795 1.21 3.24 15.39
C ALA A 795 1.31 3.90 14.01
N ASN A 796 0.89 3.18 12.97
CA ASN A 796 1.07 3.62 11.59
C ASN A 796 -0.18 3.40 10.74
N THR A 797 -0.26 4.13 9.62
CA THR A 797 -1.31 4.00 8.63
C THR A 797 -1.12 2.77 7.76
N TYR A 798 -2.22 2.20 7.26
CA TYR A 798 -2.21 1.28 6.13
C TYR A 798 -2.42 2.07 4.82
N HIS A 799 -3.55 2.75 4.72
CA HIS A 799 -3.86 3.72 3.68
C HIS A 799 -3.71 5.15 4.23
N VAL A 800 -3.17 6.05 3.41
CA VAL A 800 -3.12 7.48 3.72
C VAL A 800 -4.19 8.20 2.91
N PRO A 801 -5.31 8.59 3.56
CA PRO A 801 -6.44 9.14 2.83
C PRO A 801 -6.15 10.56 2.34
N LEU A 802 -6.59 10.88 1.11
CA LEU A 802 -6.35 12.16 0.45
C LEU A 802 -7.62 12.92 0.04
N ARG A 803 -8.80 12.36 0.34
CA ARG A 803 -10.10 12.96 0.03
C ARG A 803 -10.39 14.16 0.96
N PRO A 804 -11.36 15.02 0.61
CA PRO A 804 -11.69 16.19 1.42
C PRO A 804 -12.09 15.83 2.85
N GLY A 805 -11.57 16.57 3.83
CA GLY A 805 -11.96 16.39 5.24
C GLY A 805 -11.65 15.01 5.82
N SER A 806 -10.83 14.18 5.17
CA SER A 806 -10.48 12.84 5.63
C SER A 806 -9.61 12.87 6.89
N ILE A 807 -9.50 11.72 7.57
CA ILE A 807 -8.68 11.56 8.77
C ILE A 807 -7.77 10.34 8.67
N LYS A 808 -6.50 10.48 9.07
CA LYS A 808 -5.55 9.36 9.09
C LYS A 808 -5.90 8.39 10.20
N GLN A 809 -5.81 7.09 9.91
CA GLN A 809 -6.07 6.02 10.86
C GLN A 809 -4.76 5.33 11.22
N PHE A 810 -4.43 5.29 12.50
CA PHE A 810 -3.19 4.69 13.00
C PHE A 810 -3.50 3.45 13.84
N GLY A 811 -2.84 2.34 13.55
CA GLY A 811 -2.99 1.08 14.30
C GLY A 811 -1.65 0.49 14.72
N ASN A 812 -1.70 -0.52 15.61
CA ASN A 812 -0.55 -1.30 16.06
C ASN A 812 0.50 -0.53 16.90
N ALA A 813 0.05 0.27 17.88
CA ALA A 813 0.94 1.02 18.77
C ALA A 813 1.91 0.13 19.59
N ASP A 814 1.47 -1.08 19.94
CA ASP A 814 2.23 -2.00 20.80
C ASP A 814 2.96 -3.12 20.02
N MET A 815 2.91 -3.10 18.68
CA MET A 815 3.52 -4.11 17.81
C MET A 815 3.06 -5.55 18.09
N THR A 816 1.77 -5.74 18.38
CA THR A 816 1.16 -7.02 18.77
C THR A 816 0.39 -7.72 17.65
N GLY A 817 0.17 -7.07 16.52
CA GLY A 817 -0.47 -7.67 15.35
C GLY A 817 -0.09 -6.93 14.07
N PHE A 818 0.16 -7.67 13.00
CA PHE A 818 0.78 -7.11 11.80
C PHE A 818 -0.10 -7.27 10.55
N THR A 819 -0.17 -6.19 9.80
CA THR A 819 -0.45 -6.20 8.35
C THR A 819 0.87 -6.03 7.58
N CYS A 820 0.84 -6.07 6.25
CA CYS A 820 2.00 -5.73 5.42
C CYS A 820 2.56 -4.33 5.77
N CYS A 821 1.69 -3.32 5.93
CA CYS A 821 2.10 -1.94 6.20
C CYS A 821 2.77 -1.78 7.56
N ASN A 822 2.30 -2.50 8.59
CA ASN A 822 3.00 -2.53 9.87
C ASN A 822 4.41 -3.12 9.74
N GLY A 823 4.57 -4.16 8.92
CA GLY A 823 5.87 -4.74 8.58
C GLY A 823 6.81 -3.74 7.89
N THR A 824 6.34 -3.01 6.88
CA THR A 824 7.17 -1.99 6.23
C THR A 824 7.40 -0.73 7.05
N ALA A 825 6.51 -0.40 7.99
CA ALA A 825 6.64 0.77 8.85
C ALA A 825 7.78 0.60 9.86
N ILE A 826 7.94 -0.61 10.42
CA ILE A 826 9.08 -0.91 11.29
C ILE A 826 10.41 -0.82 10.51
N GLU A 827 10.45 -1.26 9.24
CA GLU A 827 11.66 -1.15 8.42
C GLU A 827 11.94 0.28 7.94
N SER A 828 10.93 1.04 7.54
CA SER A 828 11.09 2.45 7.13
C SER A 828 11.71 3.28 8.25
N SER A 829 11.15 3.13 9.45
CA SER A 829 11.48 3.99 10.60
C SER A 829 12.83 3.67 11.23
N THR A 830 13.39 2.47 10.98
CA THR A 830 14.72 2.08 11.47
C THR A 830 15.88 2.45 10.54
N LYS A 831 15.60 3.05 9.36
CA LYS A 831 16.63 3.36 8.35
C LYS A 831 16.54 4.73 7.68
N MET A 832 15.85 5.70 8.30
CA MET A 832 15.57 7.02 7.72
C MET A 832 16.80 7.80 7.20
N GLN A 833 18.01 7.44 7.63
CA GLN A 833 19.27 8.06 7.19
C GLN A 833 19.87 7.47 5.90
N ASN A 834 19.39 6.33 5.41
CA ASN A 834 20.12 5.48 4.46
C ASN A 834 20.36 6.11 3.08
N SER A 835 19.52 7.08 2.67
CA SER A 835 19.61 7.73 1.36
C SER A 835 20.04 9.20 1.45
N ILE A 836 20.49 9.69 2.61
CA ILE A 836 20.98 11.07 2.76
C ILE A 836 22.25 11.28 1.90
N TYR A 837 23.18 10.34 1.96
CA TYR A 837 24.46 10.41 1.25
C TYR A 837 24.77 9.12 0.54
N PHE A 838 25.37 9.19 -0.66
CA PHE A 838 26.02 8.06 -1.33
C PHE A 838 27.46 8.43 -1.75
N LYS A 839 28.33 7.42 -1.93
CA LYS A 839 29.69 7.61 -2.42
C LYS A 839 29.89 6.90 -3.76
N SER A 840 30.76 7.42 -4.61
CA SER A 840 31.21 6.68 -5.79
C SER A 840 32.04 5.46 -5.39
N LYS A 841 32.03 4.41 -6.22
CA LYS A 841 32.76 3.16 -5.94
C LYS A 841 34.27 3.32 -5.90
N ASP A 842 34.83 4.26 -6.66
CA ASP A 842 36.24 4.65 -6.59
C ASP A 842 36.56 5.56 -5.39
N ASN A 843 35.56 5.78 -4.53
CA ASN A 843 35.53 6.72 -3.43
C ASN A 843 35.80 8.18 -3.83
N GLN A 844 35.89 8.59 -5.10
CA GLN A 844 36.28 9.96 -5.49
C GLN A 844 35.18 11.04 -5.40
N ALA A 845 33.93 10.64 -5.18
CA ALA A 845 32.80 11.56 -5.12
C ALA A 845 31.84 11.21 -3.97
N LEU A 846 31.29 12.26 -3.38
CA LEU A 846 30.21 12.22 -2.40
C LEU A 846 28.97 12.87 -3.02
N TYR A 847 27.81 12.22 -2.89
CA TYR A 847 26.51 12.74 -3.27
C TYR A 847 25.73 13.09 -2.01
N VAL A 848 25.25 14.34 -1.94
CA VAL A 848 24.37 14.84 -0.87
C VAL A 848 22.97 14.94 -1.48
N ASN A 849 22.13 13.96 -1.17
CA ASN A 849 20.81 13.81 -1.77
C ASN A 849 19.74 14.52 -0.92
N LEU A 850 19.78 14.34 0.40
CA LEU A 850 18.77 14.88 1.32
C LEU A 850 19.39 15.89 2.28
N TYR A 851 18.63 16.95 2.54
CA TYR A 851 19.01 18.02 3.44
C TYR A 851 18.43 17.76 4.83
N ILE A 852 19.05 16.83 5.55
CA ILE A 852 18.62 16.36 6.87
C ILE A 852 19.79 16.51 7.86
N PRO A 853 19.59 17.08 9.06
CA PRO A 853 20.65 17.22 10.05
C PRO A 853 21.28 15.88 10.38
N SER A 854 22.58 15.75 10.11
CA SER A 854 23.26 14.47 10.21
C SER A 854 24.78 14.62 10.26
N THR A 855 25.43 13.57 10.75
CA THR A 855 26.88 13.40 10.66
C THR A 855 27.19 12.15 9.85
N LEU A 856 27.92 12.32 8.76
CA LEU A 856 28.47 11.22 7.96
C LEU A 856 29.93 10.98 8.37
N LYS A 857 30.26 9.73 8.69
CA LYS A 857 31.63 9.24 8.89
C LYS A 857 32.10 8.49 7.65
N TRP A 858 32.88 9.15 6.81
CA TRP A 858 33.47 8.55 5.61
C TRP A 858 34.85 7.94 5.93
N ALA A 859 34.82 6.73 6.50
CA ALA A 859 36.00 6.05 7.04
C ALA A 859 37.12 5.87 6.00
N GLU A 860 36.79 5.49 4.75
CA GLU A 860 37.78 5.25 3.69
C GLU A 860 38.58 6.49 3.31
N ARG A 861 38.09 7.68 3.65
CA ARG A 861 38.78 8.95 3.42
C ARG A 861 39.28 9.63 4.68
N ASN A 862 38.98 9.08 5.86
CA ASN A 862 39.18 9.77 7.14
C ASN A 862 38.55 11.18 7.13
N VAL A 863 37.34 11.29 6.57
CA VAL A 863 36.56 12.53 6.48
C VAL A 863 35.27 12.37 7.26
N VAL A 864 34.89 13.40 8.01
CA VAL A 864 33.56 13.52 8.61
C VAL A 864 32.86 14.72 8.01
N LEU A 865 31.63 14.54 7.53
CA LEU A 865 30.77 15.62 7.06
C LEU A 865 29.68 15.87 8.10
N GLU A 866 29.60 17.09 8.63
CA GLU A 866 28.52 17.53 9.52
C GLU A 866 27.55 18.41 8.76
N GLN A 867 26.31 17.96 8.61
CA GLN A 867 25.22 18.72 8.03
C GLN A 867 24.36 19.31 9.15
N THR A 868 24.32 20.65 9.22
CA THR A 868 23.52 21.42 10.19
C THR A 868 22.47 22.23 9.44
N THR A 869 21.19 22.04 9.77
CA THR A 869 20.08 22.72 9.10
C THR A 869 18.81 22.67 9.95
N ASN A 870 17.87 23.56 9.68
CA ASN A 870 16.49 23.48 10.15
C ASN A 870 15.51 23.08 9.03
N PHE A 871 16.01 22.62 7.88
CA PHE A 871 15.20 22.14 6.78
C PHE A 871 14.24 21.04 7.27
N PRO A 872 12.94 21.10 6.90
CA PRO A 872 12.35 21.97 5.89
C PRO A 872 11.71 23.26 6.43
N LYS A 873 11.99 23.70 7.67
CA LYS A 873 11.49 24.97 8.24
C LYS A 873 12.29 26.18 7.75
N GLU A 874 13.52 25.96 7.30
CA GLU A 874 14.39 26.99 6.74
C GLU A 874 15.02 26.53 5.41
N ASP A 875 15.39 27.51 4.59
CA ASP A 875 15.85 27.32 3.22
C ASP A 875 17.38 27.12 3.08
N GLN A 876 18.07 26.90 4.20
CA GLN A 876 19.54 26.83 4.26
C GLN A 876 20.04 25.55 4.92
N THR A 877 21.14 25.00 4.40
CA THR A 877 21.91 23.92 5.04
C THR A 877 23.41 24.24 5.02
N SER A 878 24.11 23.86 6.08
CA SER A 878 25.55 24.01 6.21
C SER A 878 26.22 22.64 6.27
N LEU A 879 27.23 22.44 5.43
CA LEU A 879 28.03 21.23 5.35
C LEU A 879 29.46 21.57 5.80
N LYS A 880 29.85 21.10 6.99
CA LYS A 880 31.20 21.27 7.54
C LYS A 880 32.03 20.01 7.32
N ILE A 881 33.19 20.19 6.72
CA ILE A 881 34.16 19.11 6.50
C ILE A 881 35.13 19.07 7.67
N LYS A 882 35.32 17.89 8.25
CA LYS A 882 36.41 17.56 9.17
C LYS A 882 37.31 16.52 8.52
N GLY A 883 38.62 16.75 8.56
CA GLY A 883 39.61 16.04 7.74
C GLY A 883 39.95 16.79 6.45
N ALA A 884 40.79 16.20 5.60
CA ALA A 884 41.29 16.86 4.39
C ALA A 884 41.42 15.86 3.23
N GLY A 885 41.22 16.32 2.00
CA GLY A 885 41.36 15.47 0.82
C GLY A 885 40.79 16.09 -0.45
N LYS A 886 41.14 15.51 -1.60
CA LYS A 886 40.54 15.86 -2.90
C LYS A 886 39.41 14.88 -3.22
N PHE A 887 38.19 15.41 -3.37
CA PHE A 887 37.03 14.66 -3.82
C PHE A 887 35.96 15.62 -4.36
N ASP A 888 35.09 15.09 -5.21
CA ASP A 888 33.94 15.83 -5.76
C ASP A 888 32.76 15.78 -4.78
N LEU A 889 32.17 16.93 -4.50
CA LEU A 889 30.92 17.03 -3.75
C LEU A 889 29.78 17.33 -4.74
N ASN A 890 28.86 16.40 -4.93
CA ASN A 890 27.68 16.55 -5.76
C ASN A 890 26.49 16.84 -4.84
N VAL A 891 26.00 18.09 -4.86
CA VAL A 891 24.84 18.50 -4.07
C VAL A 891 23.60 18.54 -4.97
N ARG A 892 22.48 17.94 -4.53
CA ARG A 892 21.25 17.95 -5.32
C ARG A 892 20.69 19.37 -5.41
N VAL A 893 20.39 19.85 -6.61
CA VAL A 893 19.61 21.07 -6.82
C VAL A 893 18.16 20.63 -7.03
N PRO A 894 17.27 20.74 -6.02
CA PRO A 894 15.92 20.18 -6.11
C PRO A 894 15.12 20.81 -7.24
N GLY A 895 14.24 20.05 -7.90
CA GLY A 895 13.39 20.57 -8.97
C GLY A 895 12.50 21.76 -8.55
N TRP A 896 12.11 21.83 -7.28
CA TRP A 896 11.29 22.92 -6.73
C TRP A 896 12.09 24.22 -6.47
N ALA A 897 13.42 24.19 -6.45
CA ALA A 897 14.29 25.32 -6.08
C ALA A 897 14.46 26.36 -7.22
N THR A 898 13.36 26.80 -7.83
CA THR A 898 13.41 27.65 -9.03
C THR A 898 13.70 29.13 -8.76
N LYS A 899 13.71 29.57 -7.49
CA LYS A 899 14.15 30.91 -7.08
C LYS A 899 15.67 31.04 -6.96
N GLY A 900 16.41 29.94 -7.18
CA GLY A 900 17.86 29.90 -7.19
C GLY A 900 18.43 28.90 -6.19
N PHE A 901 19.71 28.56 -6.42
CA PHE A 901 20.49 27.71 -5.54
C PHE A 901 21.85 28.39 -5.34
N PHE A 902 22.08 28.90 -4.14
CA PHE A 902 23.23 29.74 -3.83
C PHE A 902 24.22 28.97 -2.98
N VAL A 903 25.51 29.08 -3.31
CA VAL A 903 26.59 28.38 -2.63
C VAL A 903 27.60 29.40 -2.08
N THR A 904 27.87 29.34 -0.79
CA THR A 904 29.03 29.99 -0.17
C THR A 904 30.02 28.92 0.29
N ILE A 905 31.31 29.20 0.20
CA ILE A 905 32.37 28.36 0.76
C ILE A 905 33.26 29.25 1.61
N ASN A 906 33.37 28.95 2.91
CA ASN A 906 34.11 29.74 3.89
C ASN A 906 33.72 31.23 3.86
N GLY A 907 32.41 31.50 3.80
CA GLY A 907 31.85 32.87 3.74
C GLY A 907 31.95 33.56 2.37
N VAL A 908 32.56 32.93 1.36
CA VAL A 908 32.72 33.51 0.02
C VAL A 908 31.70 32.91 -0.95
N ALA A 909 30.85 33.76 -1.53
CA ALA A 909 29.90 33.36 -2.57
C ALA A 909 30.61 32.76 -3.80
N GLN A 910 30.12 31.62 -4.28
CA GLN A 910 30.66 30.93 -5.45
C GLN A 910 29.81 31.25 -6.69
N LYS A 911 30.46 31.56 -7.81
CA LYS A 911 29.80 31.74 -9.11
C LYS A 911 29.67 30.40 -9.82
N LEU A 912 28.70 29.60 -9.40
CA LEU A 912 28.42 28.28 -9.96
C LEU A 912 27.06 28.29 -10.70
N GLN A 913 26.96 27.56 -11.81
CA GLN A 913 25.70 27.38 -12.53
C GLN A 913 24.96 26.19 -11.92
N ALA A 914 23.89 26.47 -11.19
CA ALA A 914 23.01 25.47 -10.59
C ALA A 914 21.67 25.47 -11.31
N GLU A 915 21.25 24.31 -11.84
CA GLU A 915 20.00 24.15 -12.56
C GLU A 915 19.00 23.33 -11.73
N PRO A 916 17.75 23.78 -11.52
CA PRO A 916 16.75 22.98 -10.82
C PRO A 916 16.55 21.60 -11.45
N GLY A 917 16.48 20.56 -10.62
CA GLY A 917 16.39 19.17 -11.09
C GLY A 917 17.72 18.62 -11.61
N SER A 918 18.84 19.04 -11.02
CA SER A 918 20.18 18.55 -11.39
C SER A 918 21.06 18.27 -10.15
N TYR A 919 22.30 17.84 -10.38
CA TYR A 919 23.34 17.83 -9.34
C TYR A 919 24.39 18.88 -9.66
N LEU A 920 24.68 19.75 -8.70
CA LEU A 920 25.79 20.69 -8.78
C LEU A 920 27.06 20.01 -8.25
N LYS A 921 28.04 19.83 -9.13
CA LYS A 921 29.36 19.27 -8.79
C LYS A 921 30.32 20.37 -8.32
N ILE A 922 30.89 20.20 -7.14
CA ILE A 922 31.91 21.07 -6.55
C ILE A 922 33.19 20.27 -6.36
N SER A 923 34.17 20.49 -7.25
CA SER A 923 35.46 19.78 -7.25
C SER A 923 36.54 20.60 -6.54
N ARG A 924 36.98 20.17 -5.36
CA ARG A 924 37.99 20.89 -4.56
C ARG A 924 38.94 19.96 -3.81
N LYS A 925 40.06 20.54 -3.34
CA LYS A 925 40.88 19.96 -2.27
C LYS A 925 40.40 20.57 -0.96
N TRP A 926 39.58 19.82 -0.24
CA TRP A 926 38.98 20.22 1.02
C TRP A 926 39.99 20.18 2.15
N LYS A 927 39.86 21.13 3.07
CA LYS A 927 40.64 21.25 4.30
C LYS A 927 39.73 21.04 5.51
N ASP A 928 40.37 20.70 6.63
CA ASP A 928 39.67 20.59 7.90
C ASP A 928 39.06 21.96 8.26
N GLY A 929 37.78 21.94 8.62
CA GLY A 929 37.02 23.14 8.96
C GLY A 929 36.42 23.88 7.77
N ASP A 930 36.60 23.43 6.52
CA ASP A 930 35.90 24.02 5.38
C ASP A 930 34.37 23.92 5.58
N ILE A 931 33.66 25.02 5.32
CA ILE A 931 32.21 25.12 5.45
C ILE A 931 31.62 25.48 4.09
N ILE A 932 30.65 24.68 3.63
CA ILE A 932 29.84 24.93 2.45
C ILE A 932 28.42 25.25 2.92
N GLU A 933 27.91 26.42 2.60
CA GLU A 933 26.51 26.76 2.87
C GLU A 933 25.71 26.78 1.57
N LEU A 934 24.57 26.09 1.58
CA LEU A 934 23.67 25.98 0.46
C LEU A 934 22.36 26.67 0.85
N LYS A 935 21.90 27.63 0.02
CA LYS A 935 20.61 28.31 0.20
C LYS A 935 19.71 28.09 -1.00
N MET A 936 18.47 27.70 -0.73
CA MET A 936 17.47 27.25 -1.70
C MET A 936 16.11 27.87 -1.39
N PRO A 937 15.87 29.14 -1.76
CA PRO A 937 14.69 29.86 -1.31
C PRO A 937 13.38 29.12 -1.62
N PHE A 938 12.60 28.86 -0.57
CA PHE A 938 11.30 28.22 -0.71
C PHE A 938 10.29 29.16 -1.35
N GLN A 939 9.37 28.57 -2.10
CA GLN A 939 8.23 29.25 -2.69
C GLN A 939 7.01 28.36 -2.58
N PHE A 940 5.83 28.98 -2.64
CA PHE A 940 4.60 28.26 -2.82
C PHE A 940 4.49 27.76 -4.26
N HIS A 941 4.00 26.53 -4.43
CA HIS A 941 3.62 26.01 -5.74
C HIS A 941 2.45 25.03 -5.60
N LEU A 942 1.78 24.77 -6.73
CA LEU A 942 0.67 23.85 -6.82
C LEU A 942 1.11 22.57 -7.53
N ASP A 943 0.59 21.43 -7.08
CA ASP A 943 0.71 20.14 -7.76
C ASP A 943 -0.68 19.63 -8.17
N PRO A 944 -1.13 19.94 -9.40
CA PRO A 944 -2.43 19.53 -9.91
C PRO A 944 -2.56 18.03 -10.12
N VAL A 945 -3.77 17.49 -9.94
CA VAL A 945 -4.12 16.16 -10.44
C VAL A 945 -4.03 16.17 -11.97
N MET A 946 -3.32 15.19 -12.52
CA MET A 946 -2.95 15.11 -13.94
C MET A 946 -4.11 15.34 -14.92
N ASP A 947 -5.29 14.79 -14.64
CA ASP A 947 -6.49 14.87 -15.47
C ASP A 947 -7.52 15.91 -15.00
N GLN A 948 -7.28 16.63 -13.89
CA GLN A 948 -8.16 17.69 -13.40
C GLN A 948 -7.38 18.80 -12.69
N GLN A 949 -7.08 19.89 -13.43
CA GLN A 949 -6.08 20.86 -12.99
C GLN A 949 -6.46 21.70 -11.77
N ASN A 950 -7.72 22.12 -11.60
CA ASN A 950 -8.13 22.87 -10.40
C ASN A 950 -8.03 22.04 -9.13
N ILE A 951 -8.08 20.71 -9.21
CA ILE A 951 -7.86 19.84 -8.05
C ILE A 951 -6.36 19.72 -7.82
N ALA A 952 -5.82 20.50 -6.89
CA ALA A 952 -4.38 20.62 -6.70
C ALA A 952 -3.98 20.63 -5.22
N SER A 953 -2.80 20.10 -4.92
CA SER A 953 -2.17 20.21 -3.60
C SER A 953 -1.30 21.46 -3.52
N LEU A 954 -1.24 22.08 -2.34
CA LEU A 954 -0.38 23.23 -2.07
C LEU A 954 0.93 22.79 -1.43
N PHE A 955 2.05 23.29 -1.94
CA PHE A 955 3.38 23.02 -1.41
C PHE A 955 4.10 24.31 -1.01
N TYR A 956 4.97 24.22 -0.01
CA TYR A 956 6.01 25.22 0.28
C TYR A 956 7.38 24.53 0.26
N GLY A 957 8.19 24.83 -0.76
CA GLY A 957 9.38 24.02 -1.05
C GLY A 957 9.00 22.55 -1.32
N PRO A 958 9.58 21.56 -0.63
CA PRO A 958 9.23 20.14 -0.80
C PRO A 958 8.01 19.68 0.02
N ILE A 959 7.47 20.55 0.89
CA ILE A 959 6.51 20.14 1.91
C ILE A 959 5.08 20.40 1.45
N LEU A 960 4.28 19.34 1.42
CA LEU A 960 2.85 19.43 1.20
C LEU A 960 2.19 20.04 2.42
N LEU A 961 1.38 21.06 2.19
CA LEU A 961 0.57 21.73 3.20
C LEU A 961 -0.87 21.24 3.11
N ALA A 962 -1.36 20.65 4.21
CA ALA A 962 -2.73 20.17 4.30
C ALA A 962 -3.62 21.20 5.01
N ALA A 963 -4.77 21.49 4.42
CA ALA A 963 -5.79 22.30 5.08
C ALA A 963 -6.29 21.55 6.32
N GLN A 964 -6.36 22.23 7.46
CA GLN A 964 -6.93 21.68 8.68
C GLN A 964 -8.44 21.83 8.63
N GLU A 965 -9.15 20.72 8.74
CA GLU A 965 -10.59 20.67 8.60
C GLU A 965 -11.27 20.46 9.95
N PRO A 966 -12.36 21.19 10.26
CA PRO A 966 -13.11 20.97 11.49
C PRO A 966 -14.05 19.75 11.41
N GLU A 967 -14.39 19.30 10.19
CA GLU A 967 -15.38 18.26 9.93
C GLU A 967 -15.11 17.51 8.62
N ALA A 968 -15.78 16.37 8.44
CA ALA A 968 -15.74 15.60 7.19
C ALA A 968 -16.36 16.37 6.03
N ARG A 969 -15.94 16.09 4.79
CA ARG A 969 -16.41 16.81 3.60
C ARG A 969 -16.62 15.87 2.41
N LYS A 970 -17.60 16.19 1.56
CA LYS A 970 -17.70 15.65 0.19
C LYS A 970 -17.11 16.57 -0.86
N GLU A 971 -17.23 17.89 -0.67
CA GLU A 971 -16.66 18.87 -1.58
C GLU A 971 -15.20 19.17 -1.25
N TRP A 972 -14.37 19.24 -2.29
CA TRP A 972 -13.01 19.77 -2.20
C TRP A 972 -13.04 21.20 -1.65
N ARG A 973 -12.06 21.52 -0.79
CA ARG A 973 -11.94 22.85 -0.23
C ARG A 973 -11.62 23.85 -1.34
N LYS A 974 -12.54 24.78 -1.56
CA LYS A 974 -12.34 25.89 -2.49
C LYS A 974 -11.33 26.87 -1.94
N VAL A 975 -10.37 27.26 -2.75
CA VAL A 975 -9.39 28.33 -2.45
C VAL A 975 -9.22 29.22 -3.67
N THR A 976 -9.03 30.52 -3.43
CA THR A 976 -8.73 31.49 -4.49
C THR A 976 -7.34 32.07 -4.27
N LEU A 977 -6.50 32.04 -5.29
CA LEU A 977 -5.10 32.47 -5.24
C LEU A 977 -4.81 33.52 -6.31
N ASP A 978 -3.85 34.39 -6.04
CA ASP A 978 -3.34 35.37 -6.99
C ASP A 978 -2.62 34.64 -8.15
N PRO A 979 -2.98 34.93 -9.42
CA PRO A 979 -2.47 34.21 -10.59
C PRO A 979 -0.98 34.46 -10.87
N GLU A 980 -0.43 35.60 -10.45
CA GLU A 980 0.96 35.99 -10.71
C GLU A 980 1.90 35.49 -9.61
N ASP A 981 1.44 35.53 -8.35
CA ASP A 981 2.17 35.02 -7.20
C ASP A 981 1.19 34.52 -6.14
N ILE A 982 0.94 33.22 -6.15
CA ILE A 982 0.02 32.57 -5.22
C ILE A 982 0.36 32.83 -3.75
N GLY A 983 1.64 33.15 -3.44
CA GLY A 983 2.09 33.49 -2.10
C GLY A 983 1.44 34.77 -1.56
N LYS A 984 0.99 35.70 -2.41
CA LYS A 984 0.29 36.92 -1.96
C LYS A 984 -1.06 36.65 -1.31
N SER A 985 -1.68 35.51 -1.65
CA SER A 985 -2.94 35.08 -1.05
C SER A 985 -2.76 34.28 0.23
N ILE A 986 -1.51 33.99 0.62
CA ILE A 986 -1.17 33.12 1.74
C ILE A 986 -0.48 33.96 2.82
N LYS A 987 -1.03 33.94 4.03
CA LYS A 987 -0.44 34.57 5.22
C LYS A 987 0.18 33.49 6.11
N GLY A 988 1.15 33.83 6.96
CA GLY A 988 1.68 32.87 7.93
C GLY A 988 3.14 33.10 8.26
N ASP A 989 3.69 32.17 9.04
CA ASP A 989 5.10 32.17 9.43
C ASP A 989 5.83 30.97 8.79
N PRO A 990 6.66 31.20 7.77
CA PRO A 990 7.49 30.16 7.17
C PRO A 990 8.33 29.36 8.15
N LYS A 991 8.77 29.95 9.27
CA LYS A 991 9.59 29.26 10.27
C LYS A 991 8.80 28.22 11.07
N GLN A 992 7.48 28.39 11.17
CA GLN A 992 6.58 27.42 11.78
C GLN A 992 5.96 26.47 10.75
N LEU A 993 6.13 26.75 9.45
CA LEU A 993 5.38 26.12 8.36
C LEU A 993 3.86 26.17 8.56
N GLU A 994 3.37 27.18 9.29
CA GLU A 994 1.94 27.41 9.51
C GLU A 994 1.48 28.59 8.67
N PHE A 995 0.52 28.31 7.80
CA PHE A 995 -0.01 29.26 6.84
C PHE A 995 -1.53 29.34 6.92
N ARG A 996 -2.10 30.41 6.37
CA ARG A 996 -3.53 30.66 6.31
C ARG A 996 -3.92 31.16 4.93
N ILE A 997 -4.96 30.55 4.40
CA ILE A 997 -5.72 31.05 3.25
C ILE A 997 -7.13 31.27 3.77
N ASP A 998 -7.60 32.51 3.64
CA ASP A 998 -8.76 33.01 4.36
C ASP A 998 -8.57 32.77 5.88
N ASP A 999 -9.42 31.95 6.51
CA ASP A 999 -9.37 31.61 7.93
C ASP A 999 -8.91 30.16 8.22
N VAL A 1000 -8.55 29.41 7.17
CA VAL A 1000 -8.19 27.99 7.28
C VAL A 1000 -6.69 27.86 7.49
N VAL A 1001 -6.29 27.07 8.48
CA VAL A 1001 -4.88 26.75 8.75
C VAL A 1001 -4.38 25.70 7.77
N PHE A 1002 -3.19 25.91 7.24
CA PHE A 1002 -2.43 24.98 6.42
C PHE A 1002 -1.11 24.69 7.13
N LYS A 1003 -0.79 23.42 7.34
CA LYS A 1003 0.46 22.98 7.97
C LYS A 1003 1.00 21.72 7.29
N PRO A 1004 2.26 21.31 7.57
CA PRO A 1004 2.81 20.12 6.95
C PRO A 1004 1.92 18.90 7.15
N PHE A 1005 1.71 18.12 6.09
CA PHE A 1005 0.85 16.94 6.16
C PHE A 1005 1.38 15.88 7.14
N TYR A 1006 2.70 15.82 7.32
CA TYR A 1006 3.33 14.94 8.32
C TYR A 1006 3.10 15.36 9.79
N GLU A 1007 2.61 16.59 10.04
CA GLU A 1007 2.20 17.09 11.37
C GLU A 1007 0.67 17.23 11.50
N THR A 1008 -0.07 16.73 10.52
CA THR A 1008 -1.53 16.78 10.49
C THR A 1008 -2.10 15.47 11.01
N TYR A 1009 -2.72 15.46 12.19
CA TYR A 1009 -3.31 14.25 12.80
C TYR A 1009 -4.84 14.27 12.84
N GLY A 1010 -5.44 15.46 12.77
CA GLY A 1010 -6.88 15.63 12.65
C GLY A 1010 -7.39 15.50 11.22
N ARG A 1011 -8.62 15.98 11.00
CA ARG A 1011 -9.21 16.03 9.66
C ARG A 1011 -8.49 17.01 8.76
N HIS A 1012 -8.41 16.66 7.49
CA HIS A 1012 -7.62 17.42 6.54
C HIS A 1012 -8.11 17.33 5.11
N SER A 1013 -7.73 18.32 4.31
CA SER A 1013 -7.83 18.27 2.85
C SER A 1013 -6.44 18.47 2.25
N VAL A 1014 -5.94 17.47 1.52
CA VAL A 1014 -4.64 17.52 0.83
C VAL A 1014 -4.78 18.14 -0.56
N TYR A 1015 -5.82 17.75 -1.30
CA TYR A 1015 -6.19 18.42 -2.54
C TYR A 1015 -7.29 19.44 -2.29
N LEU A 1016 -7.24 20.52 -3.07
CA LEU A 1016 -8.09 21.70 -2.97
C LEU A 1016 -8.73 21.95 -4.34
N ASP A 1017 -9.89 22.59 -4.38
CA ASP A 1017 -10.48 23.15 -5.61
C ASP A 1017 -9.98 24.59 -5.77
N VAL A 1018 -8.92 24.75 -6.55
CA VAL A 1018 -8.17 26.00 -6.68
C VAL A 1018 -8.70 26.84 -7.84
N LYS A 1019 -8.91 28.13 -7.59
CA LYS A 1019 -9.15 29.16 -8.61
C LYS A 1019 -8.04 30.20 -8.58
N LEU A 1020 -7.63 30.66 -9.76
CA LEU A 1020 -6.72 31.81 -9.90
C LEU A 1020 -7.54 33.05 -10.28
N LYS A 1021 -7.41 34.16 -9.55
CA LYS A 1021 -8.21 35.37 -9.78
C LYS A 1021 -7.40 36.65 -9.83
#